data_AF-A0A3R7EMC9-F1
#
_entry.id   AF-A0A3R7EMC9-F1
#
_cell.length_a   1.000
_cell.length_b   1.000
_cell.length_c   1.000
_cell.angle_alpha   90.00
_cell.angle_beta   90.00
_cell.angle_gamma   90.00
#
_symmetry.space_group_name_H-M   'P 1'
#
loop_
_entity.id
_entity.type
_entity.pdbx_description
1 polymer ?
#
loop_
_entity_poly.entity_id
_entity_poly.type
_entity_poly.pdbx_seq_one_letter_code
_entity_poly.pdbx_strand_id
1 'polypeptide(L)'
;MAPKTATRRRRHNAVAAKPRANGRAKAQAPAVVPAQAAALEDTAPLVFEEADPVVADAADRAADLRDLAADDVARILADGEVCATELLGGARTEAASITEAATVEQSRLLAVAATDADRVRAEAAATAAADAEQVRVAAEATAEKLLADAERTAAETRTRATTDAERLLERARGEANRLCESAEAQAAQVRTEAEKAAAELREDAAREREASRADAARTRALAAEDIGRLRSTAAEDAERLTHTACEEADRILAAARAKRDAELEEAEQVLAQARLREADADVTLRAADDMVAEAAARMKRATDRTERALERKRLKLQARGERRDAKEARKAKARELRAASRAGKPAVADRVKQFVKVNAERLMVIGPITAPMAVAWTGQAGFAEDILGWVVPFTILFAAAWELSTAFVGWMYHQARQSGDAGTLYRVSTWIFALGAAVMNFWHASGQAVAGSRVWDAKEEIWTEEITYWHFTPKAVAFAAMSIVGMVLWELYASLIHRRKLREDGKVAKARPSIGAVRWVRYPVHSFTAWSLAITDPRLTTLDRAWTAAGAQLADRKAVRTGRALHRVVIPRIGTDDHGPAAIPTVLTLTRPDRNGPLESPTPVRPVQNGGYAVRSGPADRKAVHGPVRTAGATDRSGGPALALEAGPAGPRSADLPTGPGPDRGSRSVPATQSAAGMRGVTARTADAAPGPQDADRTGPADQEAPDRVNDPGRGEEDGPDRTVITLTDLERTALDRLRTANEPLNRANIAKAVRAEGGSIATDRAGQIAVALKQHTVR
;
A
#
# COMPACT_ATOMS: atom_id res chain seq x y z
N MET A 1 -28.45 31.63 33.54
CA MET A 1 -29.53 32.60 33.25
C MET A 1 -29.57 32.89 31.74
N ALA A 2 -30.49 33.74 31.28
CA ALA A 2 -30.78 34.06 29.88
C ALA A 2 -29.69 34.93 29.20
N PRO A 3 -29.71 35.20 27.87
CA PRO A 3 -30.76 34.87 26.89
C PRO A 3 -30.30 34.15 25.60
N LYS A 4 -31.29 33.63 24.86
CA LYS A 4 -31.18 33.23 23.45
C LYS A 4 -31.45 34.44 22.54
N THR A 5 -30.79 34.54 21.40
CA THR A 5 -31.18 35.42 20.29
C THR A 5 -31.45 34.61 19.02
N ALA A 6 -32.58 34.87 18.36
CA ALA A 6 -32.98 34.18 17.13
C ALA A 6 -33.30 35.23 16.04
N THR A 7 -32.46 35.29 15.00
CA THR A 7 -32.49 36.39 14.02
C THR A 7 -33.24 36.00 12.74
N ARG A 8 -34.54 36.27 12.69
CA ARG A 8 -35.42 36.05 11.52
C ARG A 8 -35.60 37.35 10.71
N ARG A 9 -34.79 37.57 9.67
CA ARG A 9 -35.03 38.57 8.60
C ARG A 9 -34.87 37.89 7.24
N ARG A 10 -35.96 37.58 6.53
CA ARG A 10 -36.82 38.47 5.71
C ARG A 10 -36.11 38.89 4.41
N ARG A 11 -36.36 38.12 3.34
CA ARG A 11 -35.91 38.43 1.97
C ARG A 11 -36.46 39.79 1.53
N HIS A 12 -35.63 40.60 0.89
CA HIS A 12 -36.09 41.67 0.01
C HIS A 12 -36.11 41.13 -1.42
N ASN A 13 -37.23 41.28 -2.12
CA ASN A 13 -37.33 41.00 -3.54
C ASN A 13 -36.86 42.24 -4.31
N ALA A 14 -36.06 42.05 -5.37
CA ALA A 14 -35.80 43.11 -6.34
C ALA A 14 -37.09 43.44 -7.10
N VAL A 15 -37.39 44.73 -7.28
CA VAL A 15 -38.50 45.22 -8.10
C VAL A 15 -37.95 45.65 -9.46
N ALA A 16 -38.51 45.10 -10.53
CA ALA A 16 -38.02 45.37 -11.88
C ALA A 16 -38.39 46.77 -12.38
N ALA A 17 -37.47 47.40 -13.10
CA ALA A 17 -37.76 48.62 -13.86
C ALA A 17 -38.65 48.28 -15.08
N LYS A 18 -39.64 49.15 -15.35
CA LYS A 18 -40.37 49.20 -16.63
C LYS A 18 -40.66 50.66 -17.01
N PRO A 19 -40.67 51.01 -18.31
CA PRO A 19 -40.86 52.38 -18.76
C PRO A 19 -42.33 52.80 -18.72
N ARG A 20 -42.57 54.12 -18.75
CA ARG A 20 -43.89 54.72 -18.98
C ARG A 20 -43.85 55.57 -20.25
N ALA A 21 -44.87 55.42 -21.09
CA ALA A 21 -45.08 56.22 -22.28
C ALA A 21 -46.52 56.77 -22.30
N ASN A 22 -46.70 57.92 -22.96
CA ASN A 22 -47.93 58.49 -23.51
C ASN A 22 -49.21 58.53 -22.65
N GLY A 23 -49.63 59.75 -22.30
CA GLY A 23 -50.99 60.10 -21.88
C GLY A 23 -51.44 61.40 -22.57
N ARG A 24 -52.72 61.51 -22.92
CA ARG A 24 -53.31 62.61 -23.75
C ARG A 24 -54.71 62.95 -23.21
N ALA A 25 -55.23 64.14 -23.56
CA ALA A 25 -56.59 64.68 -23.26
C ALA A 25 -56.75 65.36 -21.87
N LYS A 26 -57.65 66.35 -21.67
CA LYS A 26 -58.41 67.26 -22.57
C LYS A 26 -59.08 68.42 -21.77
N ALA A 27 -59.18 69.58 -22.43
CA ALA A 27 -59.83 70.87 -22.13
C ALA A 27 -60.92 71.02 -21.03
N GLN A 28 -61.00 72.23 -20.46
CA GLN A 28 -62.27 72.96 -20.24
C GLN A 28 -62.07 74.50 -20.14
N ALA A 29 -63.16 75.28 -20.20
CA ALA A 29 -63.20 76.75 -20.20
C ALA A 29 -64.47 77.29 -19.48
N PRO A 30 -64.52 78.60 -19.16
CA PRO A 30 -65.70 79.46 -19.43
C PRO A 30 -65.28 80.89 -19.89
N ALA A 31 -66.15 81.86 -20.20
CA ALA A 31 -67.48 81.93 -20.85
C ALA A 31 -67.74 83.42 -21.27
N VAL A 32 -68.78 83.72 -22.04
CA VAL A 32 -69.16 85.07 -22.57
C VAL A 32 -70.69 85.25 -22.45
N VAL A 33 -71.26 86.43 -22.83
CA VAL A 33 -72.71 86.78 -23.11
C VAL A 33 -73.43 87.57 -21.98
N PRO A 34 -74.25 88.64 -22.22
CA PRO A 34 -74.35 89.58 -23.37
C PRO A 34 -74.69 91.07 -22.98
N ALA A 35 -75.16 91.84 -23.98
CA ALA A 35 -75.59 93.26 -23.96
C ALA A 35 -77.06 93.54 -23.55
N GLN A 36 -77.46 94.83 -23.59
CA GLN A 36 -78.84 95.35 -23.58
C GLN A 36 -78.89 96.70 -24.35
N ALA A 37 -80.03 97.17 -24.89
CA ALA A 37 -80.11 98.37 -25.75
C ALA A 37 -81.50 99.06 -25.86
N ALA A 38 -81.50 100.38 -26.10
CA ALA A 38 -82.59 101.25 -26.61
C ALA A 38 -81.96 102.58 -27.14
N ALA A 39 -82.42 103.37 -28.12
CA ALA A 39 -83.63 103.43 -28.99
C ALA A 39 -84.77 104.40 -28.57
N LEU A 40 -85.27 105.18 -29.56
CA LEU A 40 -86.51 106.02 -29.60
C LEU A 40 -86.47 107.31 -28.74
N GLU A 41 -87.17 108.42 -29.02
CA GLU A 41 -88.14 108.90 -30.06
C GLU A 41 -87.81 110.42 -30.27
N ASP A 42 -87.96 111.13 -31.40
CA ASP A 42 -89.01 111.31 -32.44
C ASP A 42 -90.32 112.00 -31.97
N THR A 43 -90.51 113.27 -32.34
CA THR A 43 -91.82 113.94 -32.49
C THR A 43 -91.69 115.28 -33.22
N ALA A 44 -92.67 115.60 -34.08
CA ALA A 44 -92.65 116.80 -34.94
C ALA A 44 -93.99 117.62 -34.80
N PRO A 45 -94.35 118.56 -35.69
CA PRO A 45 -94.75 119.91 -35.27
C PRO A 45 -96.26 120.13 -35.08
N LEU A 46 -96.62 121.31 -34.58
CA LEU A 46 -97.99 121.83 -34.55
C LEU A 46 -98.06 123.23 -35.17
N VAL A 47 -99.10 123.49 -35.97
CA VAL A 47 -99.39 124.76 -36.66
C VAL A 47 -100.76 125.25 -36.22
N PHE A 48 -100.92 126.58 -36.03
CA PHE A 48 -102.22 127.22 -35.81
C PHE A 48 -102.31 128.60 -36.48
N GLU A 49 -103.53 129.13 -36.56
CA GLU A 49 -103.96 130.08 -37.59
C GLU A 49 -103.84 131.57 -37.23
N GLU A 50 -103.44 132.33 -38.26
CA GLU A 50 -103.81 133.72 -38.60
C GLU A 50 -104.80 134.48 -37.69
N ALA A 51 -104.33 135.53 -37.00
CA ALA A 51 -105.19 136.61 -36.46
C ALA A 51 -104.43 137.93 -36.19
N ASP A 52 -105.11 139.05 -36.49
CA ASP A 52 -104.92 140.43 -36.00
C ASP A 52 -103.58 141.19 -36.31
N PRO A 53 -103.60 142.31 -37.06
CA PRO A 53 -102.38 143.07 -37.41
C PRO A 53 -101.66 143.76 -36.25
N VAL A 54 -102.21 143.80 -35.03
CA VAL A 54 -101.47 144.24 -33.84
C VAL A 54 -100.41 143.20 -33.41
N VAL A 55 -100.54 141.95 -33.86
CA VAL A 55 -99.58 140.88 -33.58
C VAL A 55 -98.22 141.13 -34.25
N ALA A 56 -98.11 141.94 -35.31
CA ALA A 56 -96.84 142.19 -36.00
C ALA A 56 -95.76 142.83 -35.09
N ASP A 57 -96.04 143.96 -34.43
CA ASP A 57 -95.10 144.62 -33.50
C ASP A 57 -94.83 143.77 -32.24
N ALA A 58 -95.77 142.93 -31.83
CA ALA A 58 -95.56 141.95 -30.77
C ALA A 58 -94.70 140.75 -31.23
N ALA A 59 -94.83 140.34 -32.50
CA ALA A 59 -94.08 139.25 -33.11
C ALA A 59 -92.65 139.66 -33.43
N ASP A 60 -92.41 140.89 -33.88
CA ASP A 60 -91.07 141.47 -34.07
C ASP A 60 -90.34 141.58 -32.73
N ARG A 61 -90.97 142.12 -31.68
CA ARG A 61 -90.36 142.13 -30.33
C ARG A 61 -90.18 140.72 -29.76
N ALA A 62 -91.06 139.78 -30.09
CA ALA A 62 -90.90 138.38 -29.74
C ALA A 62 -89.90 137.65 -30.65
N ALA A 63 -89.47 138.23 -31.77
CA ALA A 63 -88.35 137.78 -32.58
C ALA A 63 -87.04 138.35 -32.01
N ASP A 64 -86.96 139.66 -31.74
CA ASP A 64 -85.85 140.28 -31.01
C ASP A 64 -85.53 139.54 -29.69
N LEU A 65 -86.56 139.20 -28.90
CA LEU A 65 -86.40 138.43 -27.65
C LEU A 65 -86.10 136.94 -27.89
N ARG A 66 -86.44 136.36 -29.04
CA ARG A 66 -86.05 134.99 -29.41
C ARG A 66 -84.61 134.93 -29.92
N ASP A 67 -84.18 135.93 -30.67
CA ASP A 67 -82.83 136.05 -31.20
C ASP A 67 -81.86 136.41 -30.06
N LEU A 68 -82.24 137.33 -29.15
CA LEU A 68 -81.50 137.57 -27.90
C LEU A 68 -81.44 136.30 -27.03
N ALA A 69 -82.52 135.53 -26.91
CA ALA A 69 -82.51 134.26 -26.18
C ALA A 69 -81.70 133.17 -26.90
N ALA A 70 -81.63 133.19 -28.23
CA ALA A 70 -80.82 132.27 -29.03
C ALA A 70 -79.32 132.61 -28.92
N ASP A 71 -78.96 133.90 -28.93
CA ASP A 71 -77.59 134.39 -28.66
C ASP A 71 -77.18 134.08 -27.21
N ASP A 72 -78.08 134.26 -26.24
CA ASP A 72 -77.84 133.89 -24.84
C ASP A 72 -77.67 132.37 -24.67
N VAL A 73 -78.49 131.56 -25.33
CA VAL A 73 -78.34 130.09 -25.32
C VAL A 73 -77.07 129.66 -26.04
N ALA A 74 -76.74 130.24 -27.20
CA ALA A 74 -75.51 129.95 -27.92
C ALA A 74 -74.26 130.33 -27.11
N ARG A 75 -74.32 131.45 -26.38
CA ARG A 75 -73.28 131.88 -25.44
C ARG A 75 -73.16 130.95 -24.24
N ILE A 76 -74.28 130.56 -23.60
CA ILE A 76 -74.29 129.59 -22.50
C ILE A 76 -73.77 128.22 -22.96
N LEU A 77 -74.08 127.79 -24.19
CA LEU A 77 -73.53 126.58 -24.78
C LEU A 77 -72.02 126.70 -25.06
N ALA A 78 -71.56 127.82 -25.62
CA ALA A 78 -70.13 128.05 -25.86
C ALA A 78 -69.32 128.12 -24.54
N ASP A 79 -69.80 128.87 -23.55
CA ASP A 79 -69.21 128.94 -22.20
C ASP A 79 -69.23 127.56 -21.52
N GLY A 80 -70.30 126.78 -21.74
CA GLY A 80 -70.46 125.40 -21.27
C GLY A 80 -69.50 124.41 -21.96
N GLU A 81 -69.30 124.53 -23.26
CA GLU A 81 -68.33 123.74 -24.04
C GLU A 81 -66.88 124.07 -23.67
N VAL A 82 -66.57 125.35 -23.42
CA VAL A 82 -65.28 125.79 -22.87
C VAL A 82 -65.07 125.17 -21.48
N CYS A 83 -66.03 125.35 -20.56
CA CYS A 83 -65.97 124.79 -19.21
C CYS A 83 -65.83 123.26 -19.22
N ALA A 84 -66.58 122.56 -20.08
CA ALA A 84 -66.47 121.11 -20.23
C ALA A 84 -65.11 120.69 -20.82
N THR A 85 -64.56 121.45 -21.75
CA THR A 85 -63.24 121.22 -22.35
C THR A 85 -62.12 121.46 -21.34
N GLU A 86 -62.22 122.50 -20.50
CA GLU A 86 -61.30 122.77 -19.40
C GLU A 86 -61.35 121.67 -18.33
N LEU A 87 -62.55 121.24 -17.92
CA LEU A 87 -62.72 120.13 -16.97
C LEU A 87 -62.17 118.80 -17.52
N LEU A 88 -62.43 118.48 -18.79
CA LEU A 88 -61.86 117.30 -19.45
C LEU A 88 -60.36 117.41 -19.67
N GLY A 89 -59.83 118.62 -19.90
CA GLY A 89 -58.39 118.89 -19.95
C GLY A 89 -57.73 118.65 -18.59
N GLY A 90 -58.26 119.27 -17.53
CA GLY A 90 -57.83 119.10 -16.15
C GLY A 90 -57.85 117.64 -15.71
N ALA A 91 -58.97 116.94 -15.92
CA ALA A 91 -59.10 115.52 -15.58
C ALA A 91 -58.14 114.61 -16.36
N ARG A 92 -57.81 114.94 -17.62
CA ARG A 92 -56.78 114.21 -18.40
C ARG A 92 -55.38 114.46 -17.86
N THR A 93 -55.04 115.69 -17.50
CA THR A 93 -53.75 116.04 -16.87
C THR A 93 -53.62 115.41 -15.49
N GLU A 94 -54.68 115.40 -14.68
CA GLU A 94 -54.70 114.73 -13.38
C GLU A 94 -54.51 113.22 -13.54
N ALA A 95 -55.27 112.57 -14.43
CA ALA A 95 -55.13 111.14 -14.70
C ALA A 95 -53.73 110.77 -15.25
N ALA A 96 -53.12 111.63 -16.08
CA ALA A 96 -51.74 111.47 -16.51
C ALA A 96 -50.76 111.57 -15.33
N SER A 97 -50.91 112.56 -14.44
CA SER A 97 -50.05 112.73 -13.25
C SER A 97 -50.19 111.57 -12.25
N ILE A 98 -51.39 111.01 -12.09
CA ILE A 98 -51.64 109.82 -11.27
C ILE A 98 -50.97 108.59 -11.90
N THR A 99 -50.99 108.47 -13.23
CA THR A 99 -50.32 107.38 -13.95
C THR A 99 -48.80 107.47 -13.87
N GLU A 100 -48.24 108.68 -13.96
CA GLU A 100 -46.81 108.94 -13.73
C GLU A 100 -46.41 108.62 -12.29
N ALA A 101 -47.14 109.13 -11.29
CA ALA A 101 -46.89 108.81 -9.88
C ALA A 101 -46.99 107.30 -9.59
N ALA A 102 -47.98 106.61 -10.17
CA ALA A 102 -48.15 105.16 -10.01
C ALA A 102 -47.02 104.35 -10.65
N THR A 103 -46.53 104.75 -11.83
CA THR A 103 -45.40 104.08 -12.51
C THR A 103 -44.06 104.35 -11.84
N VAL A 104 -43.86 105.55 -11.26
CA VAL A 104 -42.72 105.86 -10.39
C VAL A 104 -42.75 104.99 -9.13
N GLU A 105 -43.89 104.89 -8.43
CA GLU A 105 -44.00 104.07 -7.22
C GLU A 105 -43.89 102.57 -7.52
N GLN A 106 -44.46 102.09 -8.63
CA GLN A 106 -44.26 100.72 -9.11
C GLN A 106 -42.77 100.42 -9.33
N SER A 107 -42.04 101.35 -9.97
CA SER A 107 -40.60 101.22 -10.20
C SER A 107 -39.82 101.21 -8.89
N ARG A 108 -40.21 102.04 -7.91
CA ARG A 108 -39.62 102.09 -6.56
C ARG A 108 -39.84 100.77 -5.81
N LEU A 109 -41.06 100.24 -5.82
CA LEU A 109 -41.41 98.96 -5.19
C LEU A 109 -40.67 97.78 -5.82
N LEU A 110 -40.51 97.76 -7.16
CA LEU A 110 -39.72 96.73 -7.85
C LEU A 110 -38.22 96.80 -7.49
N ALA A 111 -37.65 98.00 -7.35
CA ALA A 111 -36.26 98.18 -6.91
C ALA A 111 -36.04 97.74 -5.46
N VAL A 112 -36.99 98.03 -4.55
CA VAL A 112 -36.96 97.53 -3.17
C VAL A 112 -37.07 96.00 -3.15
N ALA A 113 -38.02 95.41 -3.88
CA ALA A 113 -38.21 93.96 -3.95
C ALA A 113 -36.99 93.22 -4.53
N ALA A 114 -36.31 93.81 -5.52
CA ALA A 114 -35.04 93.29 -6.03
C ALA A 114 -33.94 93.31 -4.96
N THR A 115 -33.80 94.44 -4.25
CA THR A 115 -32.82 94.61 -3.16
C THR A 115 -33.05 93.61 -2.03
N ASP A 116 -34.30 93.40 -1.61
CA ASP A 116 -34.64 92.39 -0.61
C ASP A 116 -34.43 90.96 -1.11
N ALA A 117 -34.69 90.68 -2.39
CA ALA A 117 -34.40 89.37 -2.98
C ALA A 117 -32.89 89.09 -3.10
N ASP A 118 -32.05 90.10 -3.33
CA ASP A 118 -30.58 89.98 -3.27
C ASP A 118 -30.11 89.76 -1.82
N ARG A 119 -30.65 90.53 -0.87
CA ARG A 119 -30.38 90.40 0.57
C ARG A 119 -30.69 89.00 1.11
N VAL A 120 -31.89 88.49 0.84
CA VAL A 120 -32.29 87.12 1.25
C VAL A 120 -31.41 86.06 0.58
N ARG A 121 -30.97 86.25 -0.66
CA ARG A 121 -30.01 85.34 -1.32
C ARG A 121 -28.63 85.38 -0.66
N ALA A 122 -28.15 86.55 -0.22
CA ALA A 122 -26.89 86.67 0.50
C ALA A 122 -26.97 86.07 1.92
N GLU A 123 -28.04 86.33 2.66
CA GLU A 123 -28.30 85.77 4.00
C GLU A 123 -28.41 84.22 3.93
N ALA A 124 -29.11 83.68 2.94
CA ALA A 124 -29.21 82.24 2.71
C ALA A 124 -27.87 81.60 2.30
N ALA A 125 -27.07 82.26 1.45
CA ALA A 125 -25.75 81.78 1.06
C ALA A 125 -24.76 81.77 2.23
N ALA A 126 -24.79 82.81 3.08
CA ALA A 126 -23.98 82.88 4.30
C ALA A 126 -24.36 81.79 5.31
N THR A 127 -25.66 81.54 5.49
CA THR A 127 -26.18 80.46 6.36
C THR A 127 -25.72 79.09 5.85
N ALA A 128 -25.92 78.81 4.55
CA ALA A 128 -25.51 77.53 3.96
C ALA A 128 -23.98 77.30 4.02
N ALA A 129 -23.16 78.36 3.95
CA ALA A 129 -21.72 78.27 4.14
C ALA A 129 -21.34 77.95 5.60
N ALA A 130 -22.03 78.55 6.57
CA ALA A 130 -21.83 78.25 7.99
C ALA A 130 -22.25 76.82 8.35
N ASP A 131 -23.40 76.36 7.84
CA ASP A 131 -23.88 74.98 8.01
C ASP A 131 -22.89 73.97 7.41
N ALA A 132 -22.37 74.24 6.21
CA ALA A 132 -21.39 73.39 5.54
C ALA A 132 -20.07 73.29 6.34
N GLU A 133 -19.59 74.39 6.90
CA GLU A 133 -18.41 74.41 7.77
C GLU A 133 -18.65 73.67 9.10
N GLN A 134 -19.83 73.84 9.71
CA GLN A 134 -20.20 73.10 10.92
C GLN A 134 -20.26 71.59 10.66
N VAL A 135 -20.81 71.16 9.52
CA VAL A 135 -20.81 69.76 9.08
C VAL A 135 -19.38 69.26 8.83
N ARG A 136 -18.50 70.08 8.23
CA ARG A 136 -17.09 69.73 8.01
C ARG A 136 -16.35 69.48 9.32
N VAL A 137 -16.41 70.43 10.26
CA VAL A 137 -15.77 70.31 11.58
C VAL A 137 -16.33 69.11 12.38
N ALA A 138 -17.64 68.87 12.31
CA ALA A 138 -18.25 67.70 12.95
C ALA A 138 -17.81 66.37 12.31
N ALA A 139 -17.60 66.32 10.99
CA ALA A 139 -17.08 65.17 10.28
C ALA A 139 -15.59 64.92 10.60
N GLU A 140 -14.78 65.97 10.64
CA GLU A 140 -13.36 65.92 11.02
C GLU A 140 -13.19 65.38 12.45
N ALA A 141 -13.89 65.94 13.43
CA ALA A 141 -13.88 65.46 14.82
C ALA A 141 -14.42 64.00 14.96
N THR A 142 -15.36 63.59 14.10
CA THR A 142 -15.84 62.20 14.06
C THR A 142 -14.78 61.26 13.49
N ALA A 143 -14.04 61.68 12.46
CA ALA A 143 -12.96 60.91 11.86
C ALA A 143 -11.77 60.75 12.81
N GLU A 144 -11.34 61.81 13.50
CA GLU A 144 -10.31 61.76 14.54
C GLU A 144 -10.67 60.76 15.65
N LYS A 145 -11.92 60.81 16.14
CA LYS A 145 -12.40 59.88 17.15
C LYS A 145 -12.38 58.42 16.66
N LEU A 146 -12.85 58.17 15.44
CA LEU A 146 -12.84 56.82 14.86
C LEU A 146 -11.42 56.28 14.65
N LEU A 147 -10.46 57.14 14.29
CA LEU A 147 -9.04 56.77 14.22
C LEU A 147 -8.49 56.42 15.62
N ALA A 148 -8.71 57.27 16.63
CA ALA A 148 -8.24 57.02 17.99
C ALA A 148 -8.86 55.75 18.63
N ASP A 149 -10.14 55.48 18.36
CA ASP A 149 -10.82 54.26 18.82
C ASP A 149 -10.31 53.01 18.05
N ALA A 150 -9.98 53.13 16.76
CA ALA A 150 -9.37 52.06 15.97
C ALA A 150 -7.92 51.76 16.40
N GLU A 151 -7.11 52.79 16.67
CA GLU A 151 -5.74 52.62 17.18
C GLU A 151 -5.72 51.95 18.55
N ARG A 152 -6.63 52.33 19.46
CA ARG A 152 -6.80 51.67 20.76
C ARG A 152 -7.17 50.20 20.59
N THR A 153 -8.15 49.90 19.73
CA THR A 153 -8.58 48.54 19.41
C THR A 153 -7.42 47.70 18.82
N ALA A 154 -6.60 48.30 17.95
CA ALA A 154 -5.42 47.65 17.39
C ALA A 154 -4.34 47.39 18.44
N ALA A 155 -4.09 48.32 19.36
CA ALA A 155 -3.15 48.15 20.47
C ALA A 155 -3.62 47.04 21.43
N GLU A 156 -4.88 47.05 21.87
CA GLU A 156 -5.47 45.99 22.70
C GLU A 156 -5.38 44.61 22.03
N THR A 157 -5.63 44.55 20.72
CA THR A 157 -5.56 43.31 19.94
C THR A 157 -4.14 42.77 19.86
N ARG A 158 -3.13 43.64 19.63
CA ARG A 158 -1.71 43.24 19.67
C ARG A 158 -1.32 42.72 21.06
N THR A 159 -1.66 43.44 22.13
CA THR A 159 -1.36 43.03 23.51
C THR A 159 -1.97 41.67 23.84
N ARG A 160 -3.25 41.45 23.51
CA ARG A 160 -3.91 40.15 23.69
C ARG A 160 -3.21 39.03 22.91
N ALA A 161 -2.88 39.28 21.64
CA ALA A 161 -2.17 38.30 20.80
C ALA A 161 -0.78 37.94 21.35
N THR A 162 -0.03 38.90 21.89
CA THR A 162 1.25 38.66 22.57
C THR A 162 1.05 37.81 23.83
N THR A 163 0.12 38.18 24.72
CA THR A 163 -0.16 37.41 25.95
C THR A 163 -0.61 35.99 25.67
N ASP A 164 -1.45 35.76 24.65
CA ASP A 164 -1.91 34.42 24.29
C ASP A 164 -0.80 33.60 23.58
N ALA A 165 0.10 34.23 22.83
CA ALA A 165 1.30 33.58 22.31
C ALA A 165 2.29 33.18 23.42
N GLU A 166 2.50 34.03 24.43
CA GLU A 166 3.33 33.73 25.60
C GLU A 166 2.77 32.54 26.40
N ARG A 167 1.46 32.51 26.64
CA ARG A 167 0.75 31.37 27.27
C ARG A 167 0.90 30.08 26.48
N LEU A 168 0.82 30.14 25.15
CA LEU A 168 1.03 28.97 24.29
C LEU A 168 2.48 28.46 24.34
N LEU A 169 3.46 29.36 24.39
CA LEU A 169 4.88 29.00 24.55
C LEU A 169 5.19 28.41 25.94
N GLU A 170 4.61 28.97 27.01
CA GLU A 170 4.72 28.42 28.37
C GLU A 170 4.08 27.03 28.46
N ARG A 171 2.88 26.87 27.90
CA ARG A 171 2.20 25.57 27.82
C ARG A 171 3.00 24.54 27.03
N ALA A 172 3.51 24.90 25.86
CA ALA A 172 4.31 24.00 25.02
C ALA A 172 5.61 23.57 25.72
N ARG A 173 6.26 24.46 26.49
CA ARG A 173 7.41 24.13 27.33
C ARG A 173 7.02 23.16 28.46
N GLY A 174 5.91 23.41 29.15
CA GLY A 174 5.41 22.53 30.21
C GLY A 174 5.01 21.14 29.70
N GLU A 175 4.43 21.06 28.51
CA GLU A 175 4.09 19.79 27.85
C GLU A 175 5.35 19.06 27.33
N ALA A 176 6.34 19.78 26.79
CA ALA A 176 7.64 19.22 26.39
C ALA A 176 8.43 18.66 27.59
N ASN A 177 8.53 19.38 28.70
CA ASN A 177 9.23 18.91 29.91
C ASN A 177 8.63 17.60 30.44
N ARG A 178 7.30 17.50 30.52
CA ARG A 178 6.61 16.26 30.92
C ARG A 178 6.86 15.09 29.97
N LEU A 179 7.01 15.35 28.67
CA LEU A 179 7.37 14.32 27.69
C LEU A 179 8.81 13.86 27.88
N CYS A 180 9.75 14.75 28.20
CA CYS A 180 11.12 14.39 28.58
C CYS A 180 11.15 13.56 29.86
N GLU A 181 10.51 14.01 30.94
CA GLU A 181 10.41 13.29 32.22
C GLU A 181 9.80 11.88 32.04
N SER A 182 8.73 11.77 31.24
CA SER A 182 8.09 10.48 30.91
C SER A 182 8.99 9.57 30.07
N ALA A 183 9.73 10.12 29.09
CA ALA A 183 10.66 9.35 28.27
C ALA A 183 11.89 8.87 29.06
N GLU A 184 12.40 9.68 30.00
CA GLU A 184 13.48 9.29 30.91
C GLU A 184 13.02 8.19 31.89
N ALA A 185 11.82 8.30 32.44
CA ALA A 185 11.23 7.25 33.28
C ALA A 185 11.05 5.92 32.52
N GLN A 186 10.54 5.97 31.28
CA GLN A 186 10.42 4.80 30.41
C GLN A 186 11.81 4.21 30.05
N ALA A 187 12.80 5.05 29.76
CA ALA A 187 14.16 4.60 29.48
C ALA A 187 14.82 3.94 30.70
N ALA A 188 14.55 4.42 31.91
CA ALA A 188 15.01 3.80 33.16
C ALA A 188 14.32 2.44 33.41
N GLN A 189 13.00 2.35 33.18
CA GLN A 189 12.26 1.09 33.27
C GLN A 189 12.81 0.05 32.28
N VAL A 190 12.94 0.40 31.00
CA VAL A 190 13.45 -0.51 29.95
C VAL A 190 14.88 -0.99 30.25
N ARG A 191 15.75 -0.14 30.84
CA ARG A 191 17.08 -0.58 31.32
C ARG A 191 16.96 -1.62 32.44
N THR A 192 16.13 -1.37 33.43
CA THR A 192 15.92 -2.28 34.57
C THR A 192 15.34 -3.63 34.11
N GLU A 193 14.39 -3.62 33.19
CA GLU A 193 13.81 -4.83 32.59
C GLU A 193 14.84 -5.60 31.73
N ALA A 194 15.66 -4.89 30.94
CA ALA A 194 16.72 -5.51 30.15
C ALA A 194 17.85 -6.09 31.01
N GLU A 195 18.23 -5.42 32.10
CA GLU A 195 19.21 -5.92 33.08
C GLU A 195 18.70 -7.17 33.80
N LYS A 196 17.42 -7.20 34.18
CA LYS A 196 16.76 -8.38 34.74
C LYS A 196 16.73 -9.54 33.75
N ALA A 197 16.25 -9.33 32.52
CA ALA A 197 16.22 -10.37 31.49
C ALA A 197 17.63 -10.90 31.16
N ALA A 198 18.64 -10.02 31.18
CA ALA A 198 20.04 -10.43 31.04
C ALA A 198 20.57 -11.20 32.25
N ALA A 199 20.02 -11.03 33.46
CA ALA A 199 20.36 -11.86 34.62
C ALA A 199 19.72 -13.26 34.49
N GLU A 200 18.42 -13.33 34.17
CA GLU A 200 17.68 -14.58 33.96
C GLU A 200 18.34 -15.44 32.86
N LEU A 201 18.70 -14.84 31.72
CA LEU A 201 19.43 -15.54 30.64
C LEU A 201 20.83 -16.05 31.04
N ARG A 202 21.51 -15.42 32.00
CA ARG A 202 22.80 -15.93 32.53
C ARG A 202 22.59 -17.12 33.46
N GLU A 203 21.49 -17.13 34.22
CA GLU A 203 21.10 -18.23 35.11
C GLU A 203 20.66 -19.46 34.29
N ASP A 204 19.84 -19.28 33.26
CA ASP A 204 19.46 -20.37 32.35
C ASP A 204 20.66 -20.93 31.57
N ALA A 205 21.55 -20.06 31.08
CA ALA A 205 22.80 -20.50 30.47
C ALA A 205 23.75 -21.21 31.46
N ALA A 206 23.60 -21.02 32.76
CA ALA A 206 24.30 -21.80 33.78
C ALA A 206 23.62 -23.17 33.99
N ARG A 207 22.29 -23.20 34.15
CA ARG A 207 21.48 -24.43 34.25
C ARG A 207 21.72 -25.37 33.08
N GLU A 208 21.66 -24.86 31.84
CA GLU A 208 21.86 -25.67 30.63
C GLU A 208 23.27 -26.25 30.54
N ARG A 209 24.29 -25.51 30.95
CA ARG A 209 25.69 -26.00 31.03
C ARG A 209 25.85 -27.08 32.09
N GLU A 210 25.14 -26.99 33.21
CA GLU A 210 25.19 -28.01 34.26
C GLU A 210 24.44 -29.29 33.85
N ALA A 211 23.24 -29.17 33.25
CA ALA A 211 22.52 -30.28 32.64
C ALA A 211 23.39 -30.98 31.56
N SER A 212 24.01 -30.21 30.67
CA SER A 212 24.93 -30.73 29.63
C SER A 212 26.14 -31.47 30.23
N ARG A 213 26.66 -31.03 31.38
CA ARG A 213 27.73 -31.74 32.11
C ARG A 213 27.21 -33.04 32.73
N ALA A 214 26.00 -33.05 33.28
CA ALA A 214 25.37 -34.26 33.82
C ALA A 214 25.11 -35.30 32.72
N ASP A 215 24.65 -34.91 31.53
CA ASP A 215 24.50 -35.82 30.39
C ASP A 215 25.84 -36.29 29.81
N ALA A 216 26.86 -35.43 29.77
CA ALA A 216 28.23 -35.84 29.44
C ALA A 216 28.82 -36.81 30.48
N ALA A 217 28.37 -36.79 31.73
CA ALA A 217 28.75 -37.78 32.75
C ALA A 217 27.95 -39.09 32.58
N ARG A 218 26.63 -39.03 32.40
CA ARG A 218 25.76 -40.19 32.15
C ARG A 218 26.22 -41.01 30.94
N THR A 219 26.48 -40.34 29.82
CA THR A 219 26.94 -40.99 28.58
C THR A 219 28.32 -41.65 28.72
N ARG A 220 29.24 -41.05 29.49
CA ARG A 220 30.54 -41.69 29.82
C ARG A 220 30.38 -42.91 30.72
N ALA A 221 29.47 -42.88 31.69
CA ALA A 221 29.20 -44.01 32.56
C ALA A 221 28.63 -45.21 31.77
N LEU A 222 27.63 -44.97 30.92
CA LEU A 222 27.07 -45.99 30.03
C LEU A 222 28.12 -46.57 29.07
N ALA A 223 28.94 -45.71 28.45
CA ALA A 223 30.02 -46.16 27.57
C ALA A 223 31.08 -46.99 28.32
N ALA A 224 31.37 -46.68 29.58
CA ALA A 224 32.27 -47.48 30.41
C ALA A 224 31.66 -48.84 30.78
N GLU A 225 30.36 -48.91 31.04
CA GLU A 225 29.63 -50.16 31.28
C GLU A 225 29.62 -51.05 30.03
N ASP A 226 29.30 -50.50 28.85
CA ASP A 226 29.30 -51.24 27.59
C ASP A 226 30.71 -51.72 27.20
N ILE A 227 31.76 -50.93 27.45
CA ILE A 227 33.16 -51.39 27.31
C ILE A 227 33.47 -52.53 28.29
N GLY A 228 32.92 -52.50 29.51
CA GLY A 228 33.02 -53.59 30.49
C GLY A 228 32.35 -54.87 30.00
N ARG A 229 31.10 -54.78 29.53
CA ARG A 229 30.34 -55.90 28.96
C ARG A 229 31.06 -56.52 27.75
N LEU A 230 31.50 -55.69 26.80
CA LEU A 230 32.23 -56.14 25.62
C LEU A 230 33.56 -56.84 25.98
N ARG A 231 34.25 -56.40 27.04
CA ARG A 231 35.45 -57.08 27.55
C ARG A 231 35.14 -58.43 28.20
N SER A 232 34.01 -58.56 28.92
CA SER A 232 33.56 -59.85 29.46
C SER A 232 33.27 -60.83 28.33
N THR A 233 32.44 -60.45 27.36
CA THR A 233 32.09 -61.32 26.23
C THR A 233 33.32 -61.70 25.40
N ALA A 234 34.26 -60.77 25.17
CA ALA A 234 35.51 -61.07 24.47
C ALA A 234 36.45 -62.00 25.26
N ALA A 235 36.44 -61.95 26.60
CA ALA A 235 37.19 -62.88 27.44
C ALA A 235 36.56 -64.28 27.40
N GLU A 236 35.23 -64.37 27.55
CA GLU A 236 34.51 -65.64 27.41
C GLU A 236 34.67 -66.27 26.02
N ASP A 237 34.65 -65.46 24.95
CA ASP A 237 34.88 -65.95 23.59
C ASP A 237 36.33 -66.42 23.38
N ALA A 238 37.31 -65.75 24.00
CA ALA A 238 38.69 -66.22 24.02
C ALA A 238 38.81 -67.56 24.77
N GLU A 239 38.17 -67.71 25.94
CA GLU A 239 38.13 -68.97 26.69
C GLU A 239 37.46 -70.09 25.86
N ARG A 240 36.27 -69.85 25.29
CA ARG A 240 35.55 -70.77 24.39
C ARG A 240 36.43 -71.22 23.21
N LEU A 241 37.15 -70.30 22.58
CA LEU A 241 38.08 -70.59 21.48
C LEU A 241 39.29 -71.39 21.94
N THR A 242 39.90 -71.07 23.10
CA THR A 242 41.03 -71.86 23.63
C THR A 242 40.61 -73.28 24.01
N HIS A 243 39.45 -73.48 24.63
CA HIS A 243 38.93 -74.81 24.96
C HIS A 243 38.68 -75.64 23.69
N THR A 244 38.07 -75.03 22.66
CA THR A 244 37.83 -75.70 21.38
C THR A 244 39.15 -76.04 20.67
N ALA A 245 40.13 -75.13 20.68
CA ALA A 245 41.46 -75.37 20.11
C ALA A 245 42.24 -76.47 20.85
N CYS A 246 42.11 -76.57 22.18
CA CYS A 246 42.67 -77.68 22.96
C CYS A 246 42.00 -79.01 22.61
N GLU A 247 40.66 -79.08 22.54
CA GLU A 247 39.97 -80.29 22.10
C GLU A 247 40.35 -80.71 20.67
N GLU A 248 40.50 -79.76 19.75
CA GLU A 248 40.93 -80.07 18.39
C GLU A 248 42.39 -80.54 18.33
N ALA A 249 43.29 -79.93 19.13
CA ALA A 249 44.66 -80.41 19.28
C ALA A 249 44.71 -81.84 19.85
N ASP A 250 43.93 -82.15 20.88
CA ASP A 250 43.85 -83.49 21.46
C ASP A 250 43.21 -84.51 20.49
N ARG A 251 42.17 -84.12 19.75
CA ARG A 251 41.60 -84.94 18.65
C ARG A 251 42.63 -85.22 17.55
N ILE A 252 43.42 -84.23 17.16
CA ILE A 252 44.51 -84.38 16.17
C ILE A 252 45.62 -85.28 16.72
N LEU A 253 46.03 -85.13 17.99
CA LEU A 253 47.04 -85.98 18.63
C LEU A 253 46.56 -87.43 18.79
N ALA A 254 45.28 -87.64 19.12
CA ALA A 254 44.68 -88.98 19.19
C ALA A 254 44.62 -89.63 17.80
N ALA A 255 44.18 -88.90 16.77
CA ALA A 255 44.17 -89.38 15.39
C ALA A 255 45.59 -89.67 14.86
N ALA A 256 46.58 -88.83 15.19
CA ALA A 256 47.97 -89.05 14.83
C ALA A 256 48.59 -90.28 15.51
N ARG A 257 48.25 -90.55 16.79
CA ARG A 257 48.64 -91.79 17.48
C ARG A 257 48.00 -93.00 16.82
N ALA A 258 46.68 -93.01 16.63
CA ALA A 258 45.98 -94.11 15.98
C ALA A 258 46.50 -94.39 14.56
N LYS A 259 46.85 -93.34 13.80
CA LYS A 259 47.47 -93.49 12.47
C LYS A 259 48.88 -94.07 12.56
N ARG A 260 49.74 -93.59 13.47
CA ARG A 260 51.08 -94.15 13.71
C ARG A 260 51.00 -95.63 14.10
N ASP A 261 50.03 -95.98 14.94
CA ASP A 261 49.90 -97.34 15.48
C ASP A 261 49.39 -98.30 14.39
N ALA A 262 48.48 -97.85 13.52
CA ALA A 262 48.12 -98.58 12.29
C ALA A 262 49.26 -98.66 11.27
N GLU A 263 50.07 -97.61 11.12
CA GLU A 263 51.28 -97.61 10.27
C GLU A 263 52.36 -98.56 10.81
N LEU A 264 52.42 -98.78 12.12
CA LEU A 264 53.29 -99.79 12.74
C LEU A 264 52.76 -101.21 12.49
N GLU A 265 51.45 -101.47 12.67
CA GLU A 265 50.85 -102.76 12.31
C GLU A 265 51.01 -103.08 10.81
N GLU A 266 50.84 -102.09 9.93
CA GLU A 266 51.07 -102.24 8.49
C GLU A 266 52.56 -102.48 8.20
N ALA A 267 53.48 -101.78 8.87
CA ALA A 267 54.92 -102.02 8.73
C ALA A 267 55.34 -103.42 9.22
N GLU A 268 54.76 -103.93 10.31
CA GLU A 268 55.00 -105.30 10.79
C GLU A 268 54.44 -106.35 9.82
N GLN A 269 53.25 -106.14 9.27
CA GLN A 269 52.67 -106.99 8.22
C GLN A 269 53.51 -106.94 6.92
N VAL A 270 54.02 -105.77 6.54
CA VAL A 270 54.92 -105.60 5.39
C VAL A 270 56.27 -106.27 5.65
N LEU A 271 56.83 -106.23 6.87
CA LEU A 271 58.05 -106.96 7.24
C LEU A 271 57.82 -108.48 7.25
N ALA A 272 56.65 -108.96 7.67
CA ALA A 272 56.28 -110.38 7.58
C ALA A 272 56.15 -110.83 6.11
N GLN A 273 55.49 -110.02 5.26
CA GLN A 273 55.46 -110.26 3.81
C GLN A 273 56.84 -110.12 3.16
N ALA A 274 57.71 -109.23 3.64
CA ALA A 274 59.07 -109.07 3.12
C ALA A 274 59.90 -110.32 3.39
N ARG A 275 59.85 -110.89 4.60
CA ARG A 275 60.52 -112.16 4.93
C ARG A 275 59.99 -113.34 4.11
N LEU A 276 58.69 -113.37 3.81
CA LEU A 276 58.11 -114.34 2.86
C LEU A 276 58.63 -114.13 1.43
N ARG A 277 58.71 -112.88 0.96
CA ARG A 277 59.27 -112.54 -0.36
C ARG A 277 60.77 -112.71 -0.44
N GLU A 278 61.50 -112.65 0.66
CA GLU A 278 62.96 -112.89 0.73
C GLU A 278 63.24 -114.39 0.51
N ALA A 279 62.42 -115.27 1.09
CA ALA A 279 62.44 -116.71 0.79
C ALA A 279 62.07 -117.04 -0.68
N ASP A 280 61.11 -116.33 -1.28
CA ASP A 280 60.81 -116.43 -2.73
C ASP A 280 61.89 -115.76 -3.62
N ALA A 281 62.61 -114.76 -3.11
CA ALA A 281 63.66 -114.04 -3.84
C ALA A 281 64.90 -114.91 -4.04
N ASP A 282 65.33 -115.67 -3.02
CA ASP A 282 66.42 -116.65 -3.15
C ASP A 282 66.09 -117.76 -4.17
N VAL A 283 64.81 -118.08 -4.37
CA VAL A 283 64.33 -119.01 -5.40
C VAL A 283 64.32 -118.37 -6.79
N THR A 284 63.91 -117.10 -6.90
CA THR A 284 63.74 -116.41 -8.19
C THR A 284 64.99 -115.70 -8.72
N LEU A 285 65.95 -115.33 -7.87
CA LEU A 285 67.27 -114.82 -8.30
C LEU A 285 67.98 -115.84 -9.20
N ARG A 286 67.84 -117.14 -8.90
CA ARG A 286 68.35 -118.26 -9.74
C ARG A 286 67.67 -118.41 -11.10
N ALA A 287 66.60 -117.66 -11.37
CA ALA A 287 65.89 -117.62 -12.65
C ALA A 287 65.95 -116.23 -13.34
N ALA A 288 66.55 -115.23 -12.68
CA ALA A 288 66.64 -113.86 -13.20
C ALA A 288 67.86 -113.65 -14.11
N ASP A 289 69.00 -114.29 -13.80
CA ASP A 289 70.24 -114.17 -14.57
C ASP A 289 70.07 -114.58 -16.04
N ASP A 290 69.22 -115.58 -16.33
CA ASP A 290 68.94 -116.05 -17.69
C ASP A 290 68.19 -115.02 -18.57
N MET A 291 67.41 -114.10 -17.96
CA MET A 291 66.54 -113.16 -18.70
C MET A 291 67.15 -111.77 -18.94
N VAL A 292 68.25 -111.42 -18.27
CA VAL A 292 68.91 -110.11 -18.45
C VAL A 292 69.51 -109.95 -19.86
N ALA A 293 69.83 -111.05 -20.54
CA ALA A 293 70.43 -111.06 -21.87
C ALA A 293 69.54 -110.44 -22.99
N GLU A 294 68.22 -110.53 -22.88
CA GLU A 294 67.31 -110.21 -24.01
C GLU A 294 66.79 -108.75 -24.00
N ALA A 295 66.78 -108.09 -22.85
CA ALA A 295 66.16 -106.77 -22.67
C ALA A 295 66.91 -105.60 -23.36
N ALA A 296 68.21 -105.76 -23.63
CA ALA A 296 69.10 -104.67 -24.06
C ALA A 296 68.77 -104.03 -25.43
N ALA A 297 67.91 -104.65 -26.25
CA ALA A 297 67.77 -104.31 -27.67
C ALA A 297 66.78 -103.19 -28.02
N ARG A 298 65.86 -102.76 -27.14
CA ARG A 298 64.66 -101.99 -27.56
C ARG A 298 64.62 -100.48 -27.29
N MET A 299 65.31 -99.93 -26.29
CA MET A 299 65.15 -98.50 -25.92
C MET A 299 66.19 -97.56 -26.57
N LYS A 300 66.09 -97.32 -27.88
CA LYS A 300 67.03 -96.40 -28.60
C LYS A 300 66.39 -95.53 -29.69
N ARG A 301 65.13 -95.09 -29.56
CA ARG A 301 64.47 -94.20 -30.55
C ARG A 301 63.54 -93.13 -29.94
N ALA A 302 64.03 -91.89 -29.99
CA ALA A 302 63.28 -90.62 -30.16
C ALA A 302 62.33 -90.14 -29.02
N THR A 303 62.03 -88.84 -28.82
CA THR A 303 62.38 -87.61 -29.60
C THR A 303 62.46 -86.39 -28.66
N ASP A 304 63.16 -85.31 -29.04
CA ASP A 304 62.64 -83.91 -29.09
C ASP A 304 63.73 -82.81 -29.12
N ARG A 305 63.53 -81.75 -29.95
CA ARG A 305 64.18 -80.43 -29.78
C ARG A 305 63.69 -79.22 -30.62
N THR A 306 62.67 -79.34 -31.47
CA THR A 306 62.48 -78.39 -32.61
C THR A 306 61.26 -77.45 -32.59
N GLU A 307 60.58 -77.24 -31.46
CA GLU A 307 59.39 -76.34 -31.42
C GLU A 307 59.64 -74.89 -30.97
N ARG A 308 60.63 -74.64 -30.10
CA ARG A 308 60.74 -73.39 -29.30
C ARG A 308 61.22 -72.13 -30.05
N ALA A 309 61.16 -72.10 -31.39
CA ALA A 309 61.74 -71.04 -32.22
C ALA A 309 60.75 -70.03 -32.84
N LEU A 310 59.46 -70.38 -32.98
CA LEU A 310 58.54 -69.64 -33.87
C LEU A 310 57.79 -68.46 -33.23
N GLU A 311 57.55 -68.46 -31.91
CA GLU A 311 56.57 -67.55 -31.29
C GLU A 311 57.02 -66.08 -31.22
N ARG A 312 58.32 -65.83 -31.02
CA ARG A 312 58.86 -64.48 -30.71
C ARG A 312 58.69 -63.43 -31.82
N LYS A 313 58.24 -63.79 -33.02
CA LYS A 313 58.03 -62.83 -34.13
C LYS A 313 56.64 -62.19 -34.19
N ARG A 314 55.59 -62.76 -33.58
CA ARG A 314 54.21 -62.26 -33.77
C ARG A 314 53.88 -60.97 -33.00
N LEU A 315 54.37 -60.80 -31.77
CA LEU A 315 53.99 -59.70 -30.87
C LEU A 315 54.43 -58.29 -31.33
N LYS A 316 55.42 -58.16 -32.22
CA LYS A 316 56.06 -56.86 -32.50
C LYS A 316 55.33 -55.97 -33.52
N LEU A 317 54.23 -56.46 -34.12
CA LEU A 317 53.45 -55.72 -35.13
C LEU A 317 52.20 -55.02 -34.57
N GLN A 318 51.51 -55.61 -33.58
CA GLN A 318 50.24 -55.06 -33.06
C GLN A 318 50.40 -53.66 -32.45
N ALA A 319 51.44 -53.45 -31.62
CA ALA A 319 51.69 -52.20 -30.89
C ALA A 319 52.01 -50.96 -31.76
N ARG A 320 52.02 -51.07 -33.10
CA ARG A 320 52.17 -49.93 -34.03
C ARG A 320 50.86 -49.41 -34.63
N GLY A 321 49.75 -50.15 -34.54
CA GLY A 321 48.44 -49.69 -35.03
C GLY A 321 47.82 -48.63 -34.11
N GLU A 322 47.57 -49.01 -32.86
CA GLU A 322 46.80 -48.29 -31.83
C GLU A 322 47.23 -46.82 -31.61
N ARG A 323 48.49 -46.48 -31.91
CA ARG A 323 49.04 -45.13 -31.77
C ARG A 323 48.62 -44.15 -32.87
N ARG A 324 48.01 -44.61 -33.97
CA ARG A 324 47.43 -43.73 -35.01
C ARG A 324 46.00 -43.35 -34.66
N ASP A 325 45.15 -44.32 -34.37
CA ASP A 325 43.70 -44.16 -34.20
C ASP A 325 43.36 -43.20 -33.04
N ALA A 326 44.10 -43.30 -31.93
CA ALA A 326 43.98 -42.41 -30.78
C ALA A 326 44.26 -40.92 -31.09
N LYS A 327 44.94 -40.61 -32.21
CA LYS A 327 45.27 -39.25 -32.64
C LYS A 327 44.18 -38.62 -33.51
N GLU A 328 43.43 -39.43 -34.26
CA GLU A 328 42.36 -38.95 -35.14
C GLU A 328 41.06 -38.70 -34.37
N ALA A 329 40.72 -39.57 -33.41
CA ALA A 329 39.58 -39.39 -32.50
C ALA A 329 39.60 -38.04 -31.76
N ARG A 330 40.79 -37.50 -31.44
CA ARG A 330 40.95 -36.18 -30.81
C ARG A 330 40.73 -35.01 -31.79
N LYS A 331 40.98 -35.18 -33.09
CA LYS A 331 40.70 -34.16 -34.12
C LYS A 331 39.22 -34.08 -34.50
N ALA A 332 38.47 -35.18 -34.40
CA ALA A 332 37.03 -35.21 -34.67
C ALA A 332 36.23 -34.35 -33.67
N LYS A 333 36.34 -34.65 -32.36
CA LYS A 333 35.60 -33.93 -31.29
C LYS A 333 35.86 -32.41 -31.27
N ALA A 334 37.07 -31.99 -31.65
CA ALA A 334 37.44 -30.57 -31.74
C ALA A 334 36.77 -29.80 -32.90
N ARG A 335 36.19 -30.50 -33.88
CA ARG A 335 35.43 -29.90 -34.99
C ARG A 335 33.94 -29.79 -34.65
N GLU A 336 33.36 -30.81 -34.02
CA GLU A 336 31.95 -30.81 -33.59
C GLU A 336 31.64 -29.65 -32.62
N LEU A 337 32.48 -29.45 -31.60
CA LEU A 337 32.33 -28.36 -30.63
C LEU A 337 32.40 -26.95 -31.25
N ARG A 338 32.99 -26.81 -32.44
CA ARG A 338 33.06 -25.54 -33.18
C ARG A 338 31.90 -25.36 -34.17
N ALA A 339 31.28 -26.45 -34.64
CA ALA A 339 30.04 -26.38 -35.40
C ALA A 339 28.84 -26.02 -34.49
N ALA A 340 28.75 -26.66 -33.32
CA ALA A 340 27.68 -26.46 -32.35
C ALA A 340 27.56 -24.99 -31.84
N SER A 341 28.65 -24.23 -31.83
CA SER A 341 28.68 -22.85 -31.33
C SER A 341 28.28 -21.78 -32.37
N ARG A 342 27.87 -22.17 -33.59
CA ARG A 342 27.55 -21.22 -34.68
C ARG A 342 26.14 -21.33 -35.26
N ALA A 343 25.35 -22.34 -34.89
CA ALA A 343 23.93 -22.41 -35.24
C ALA A 343 23.05 -21.77 -34.14
N GLY A 344 22.24 -20.77 -34.48
CA GLY A 344 21.22 -20.22 -33.55
C GLY A 344 21.49 -18.84 -32.93
N LYS A 345 21.98 -17.86 -33.69
CA LYS A 345 21.84 -16.43 -33.30
C LYS A 345 20.52 -15.86 -33.85
N PRO A 346 19.53 -15.50 -33.02
CA PRO A 346 18.24 -14.98 -33.50
C PRO A 346 18.39 -13.59 -34.13
N ALA A 347 17.57 -13.34 -35.16
CA ALA A 347 17.53 -12.05 -35.86
C ALA A 347 17.11 -10.92 -34.91
N VAL A 348 17.33 -9.66 -35.31
CA VAL A 348 16.90 -8.51 -34.51
C VAL A 348 15.38 -8.46 -34.39
N ALA A 349 14.65 -8.82 -35.46
CA ALA A 349 13.20 -8.97 -35.45
C ALA A 349 12.71 -10.06 -34.48
N ASP A 350 13.40 -11.20 -34.39
CA ASP A 350 13.08 -12.26 -33.43
C ASP A 350 13.38 -11.83 -31.99
N ARG A 351 14.47 -11.07 -31.77
CA ARG A 351 14.76 -10.47 -30.47
C ARG A 351 13.69 -9.46 -30.06
N VAL A 352 13.16 -8.65 -30.97
CA VAL A 352 12.01 -7.78 -30.68
C VAL A 352 10.75 -8.61 -30.40
N LYS A 353 10.45 -9.66 -31.19
CA LYS A 353 9.30 -10.56 -30.91
C LYS A 353 9.43 -11.32 -29.59
N GLN A 354 10.62 -11.79 -29.21
CA GLN A 354 10.86 -12.39 -27.90
C GLN A 354 10.78 -11.36 -26.79
N PHE A 355 11.33 -10.15 -26.97
CA PHE A 355 11.22 -9.07 -26.00
C PHE A 355 9.76 -8.66 -25.79
N VAL A 356 8.96 -8.54 -26.85
CA VAL A 356 7.51 -8.29 -26.75
C VAL A 356 6.78 -9.49 -26.14
N LYS A 357 7.10 -10.74 -26.48
CA LYS A 357 6.42 -11.92 -25.90
C LYS A 357 6.74 -12.12 -24.41
N VAL A 358 7.98 -11.92 -24.00
CA VAL A 358 8.43 -12.01 -22.60
C VAL A 358 7.98 -10.79 -21.79
N ASN A 359 7.91 -9.60 -22.40
CA ASN A 359 7.37 -8.42 -21.72
C ASN A 359 5.85 -8.26 -21.86
N ALA A 360 5.13 -9.04 -22.68
CA ALA A 360 3.66 -9.03 -22.69
C ALA A 360 3.10 -9.61 -21.38
N GLU A 361 3.69 -10.72 -20.92
CA GLU A 361 3.38 -11.33 -19.63
C GLU A 361 3.76 -10.40 -18.45
N ARG A 362 4.79 -9.58 -18.63
CA ARG A 362 5.14 -8.50 -17.68
C ARG A 362 4.22 -7.29 -17.79
N LEU A 363 3.76 -6.90 -18.99
CA LEU A 363 2.85 -5.78 -19.24
C LEU A 363 1.49 -6.00 -18.59
N MET A 364 0.99 -7.25 -18.55
CA MET A 364 -0.19 -7.60 -17.76
C MET A 364 -0.03 -7.37 -16.25
N VAL A 365 1.20 -7.40 -15.72
CA VAL A 365 1.50 -7.13 -14.30
C VAL A 365 1.88 -5.66 -14.07
N ILE A 366 2.53 -5.03 -15.04
CA ILE A 366 2.95 -3.62 -15.00
C ILE A 366 1.75 -2.69 -15.19
N GLY A 367 0.81 -2.99 -16.10
CA GLY A 367 -0.36 -2.16 -16.41
C GLY A 367 -1.16 -1.73 -15.17
N PRO A 368 -1.56 -2.66 -14.27
CA PRO A 368 -2.23 -2.32 -13.01
C PRO A 368 -1.40 -1.47 -12.02
N ILE A 369 -0.07 -1.45 -12.17
CA ILE A 369 0.84 -0.64 -11.35
C ILE A 369 1.02 0.75 -11.97
N THR A 370 1.15 0.83 -13.30
CA THR A 370 1.34 2.09 -14.02
C THR A 370 0.06 2.90 -14.20
N ALA A 371 -1.13 2.29 -14.13
CA ALA A 371 -2.39 3.03 -14.25
C ALA A 371 -2.61 4.05 -13.09
N PRO A 372 -2.43 3.68 -11.80
CA PRO A 372 -2.39 4.67 -10.71
C PRO A 372 -1.31 5.73 -10.89
N MET A 373 -0.11 5.36 -11.36
CA MET A 373 0.98 6.32 -11.60
C MET A 373 0.63 7.32 -12.70
N ALA A 374 0.00 6.90 -13.80
CA ALA A 374 -0.43 7.80 -14.87
C ALA A 374 -1.48 8.83 -14.39
N VAL A 375 -2.36 8.44 -13.47
CA VAL A 375 -3.33 9.34 -12.83
C VAL A 375 -2.68 10.26 -11.78
N ALA A 376 -1.64 9.79 -11.09
CA ALA A 376 -0.82 10.64 -10.23
C ALA A 376 -0.01 11.66 -11.04
N TRP A 377 0.46 11.29 -12.24
CA TRP A 377 1.27 12.14 -13.13
C TRP A 377 0.44 13.31 -13.70
N THR A 378 -0.84 13.09 -14.05
CA THR A 378 -1.74 14.19 -14.44
C THR A 378 -2.12 15.10 -13.26
N GLY A 379 -2.22 14.56 -12.04
CA GLY A 379 -2.39 15.36 -10.82
C GLY A 379 -1.18 16.26 -10.51
N GLN A 380 0.03 15.71 -10.63
CA GLN A 380 1.29 16.47 -10.45
C GLN A 380 1.50 17.54 -11.52
N ALA A 381 1.17 17.24 -12.78
CA ALA A 381 1.23 18.23 -13.86
C ALA A 381 0.25 19.38 -13.60
N GLY A 382 -1.00 19.07 -13.24
CA GLY A 382 -1.99 20.07 -12.84
C GLY A 382 -1.59 20.88 -11.60
N PHE A 383 -0.93 20.26 -10.61
CA PHE A 383 -0.38 20.99 -9.46
C PHE A 383 0.66 22.04 -9.89
N ALA A 384 1.59 21.68 -10.78
CA ALA A 384 2.60 22.62 -11.26
C ALA A 384 2.04 23.71 -12.20
N GLU A 385 0.96 23.42 -12.92
CA GLU A 385 0.26 24.40 -13.76
C GLU A 385 -0.59 25.35 -12.89
N ASP A 386 -1.55 24.82 -12.13
CA ASP A 386 -2.58 25.59 -11.42
C ASP A 386 -2.08 26.27 -10.13
N ILE A 387 -1.04 25.74 -9.46
CA ILE A 387 -0.57 26.25 -8.15
C ILE A 387 0.81 26.90 -8.23
N LEU A 388 1.71 26.40 -9.10
CA LEU A 388 3.03 27.02 -9.29
C LEU A 388 3.08 28.00 -10.48
N GLY A 389 2.06 28.03 -11.35
CA GLY A 389 2.02 28.88 -12.53
C GLY A 389 3.08 28.55 -13.57
N TRP A 390 3.58 27.30 -13.60
CA TRP A 390 4.64 26.90 -14.51
C TRP A 390 4.07 26.57 -15.89
N VAL A 391 4.76 27.02 -16.95
CA VAL A 391 4.35 26.68 -18.32
C VAL A 391 4.56 25.18 -18.60
N VAL A 392 3.62 24.59 -19.35
CA VAL A 392 3.49 23.15 -19.68
C VAL A 392 4.80 22.33 -19.81
N PRO A 393 5.86 22.74 -20.55
CA PRO A 393 7.09 21.94 -20.61
C PRO A 393 7.78 21.75 -19.23
N PHE A 394 7.65 22.71 -18.31
CA PHE A 394 8.17 22.58 -16.95
C PHE A 394 7.24 21.79 -16.02
N THR A 395 5.92 21.77 -16.25
CA THR A 395 4.99 20.95 -15.45
C THR A 395 5.20 19.46 -15.73
N ILE A 396 5.39 19.10 -17.01
CA ILE A 396 5.79 17.77 -17.44
C ILE A 396 7.16 17.40 -16.87
N LEU A 397 8.14 18.31 -16.92
CA LEU A 397 9.47 18.07 -16.36
C LEU A 397 9.45 17.89 -14.83
N PHE A 398 8.64 18.67 -14.10
CA PHE A 398 8.46 18.55 -12.65
C PHE A 398 7.91 17.18 -12.27
N ALA A 399 6.78 16.80 -12.87
CA ALA A 399 6.13 15.53 -12.61
C ALA A 399 7.03 14.34 -13.00
N ALA A 400 7.74 14.44 -14.14
CA ALA A 400 8.75 13.45 -14.54
C ALA A 400 9.93 13.38 -13.55
N ALA A 401 10.42 14.50 -13.02
CA ALA A 401 11.51 14.52 -12.05
C ALA A 401 11.09 13.93 -10.69
N TRP A 402 9.86 14.16 -10.24
CA TRP A 402 9.33 13.58 -9.00
C TRP A 402 9.16 12.07 -9.10
N GLU A 403 8.54 11.59 -10.18
CA GLU A 403 8.39 10.16 -10.44
C GLU A 403 9.75 9.47 -10.67
N LEU A 404 10.69 10.12 -11.38
CA LEU A 404 12.06 9.61 -11.53
C LEU A 404 12.80 9.54 -10.20
N SER A 405 12.62 10.53 -9.31
CA SER A 405 13.21 10.49 -7.96
C SER A 405 12.64 9.33 -7.14
N THR A 406 11.32 9.16 -7.18
CA THR A 406 10.63 8.07 -6.49
C THR A 406 11.08 6.70 -7.02
N ALA A 407 11.18 6.55 -8.35
CA ALA A 407 11.66 5.34 -9.00
C ALA A 407 13.15 5.06 -8.70
N PHE A 408 13.98 6.10 -8.63
CA PHE A 408 15.40 5.98 -8.27
C PHE A 408 15.59 5.50 -6.83
N VAL A 409 14.84 6.03 -5.86
CA VAL A 409 14.88 5.55 -4.47
C VAL A 409 14.32 4.12 -4.37
N GLY A 410 13.25 3.80 -5.12
CA GLY A 410 12.74 2.43 -5.24
C GLY A 410 13.74 1.44 -5.86
N TRP A 411 14.60 1.92 -6.78
CA TRP A 411 15.71 1.14 -7.34
C TRP A 411 16.89 1.01 -6.37
N MET A 412 17.24 2.06 -5.62
CA MET A 412 18.25 2.01 -4.55
C MET A 412 17.85 1.05 -3.42
N TYR A 413 16.57 1.02 -3.03
CA TYR A 413 16.01 0.01 -2.13
C TYR A 413 16.21 -1.42 -2.66
N HIS A 414 16.01 -1.61 -3.97
CA HIS A 414 16.23 -2.90 -4.62
C HIS A 414 17.72 -3.27 -4.69
N GLN A 415 18.61 -2.31 -4.99
CA GLN A 415 20.08 -2.46 -4.94
C GLN A 415 20.54 -2.91 -3.54
N ALA A 416 20.17 -2.18 -2.49
CA ALA A 416 20.51 -2.50 -1.10
C ALA A 416 20.06 -3.92 -0.71
N ARG A 417 18.83 -4.31 -1.09
CA ARG A 417 18.36 -5.69 -0.88
C ARG A 417 19.03 -6.74 -1.75
N GLN A 418 19.71 -6.37 -2.84
CA GLN A 418 20.54 -7.31 -3.61
C GLN A 418 21.95 -7.48 -3.03
N SER A 419 22.54 -6.42 -2.43
CA SER A 419 23.80 -6.52 -1.68
C SER A 419 23.65 -7.21 -0.32
N GLY A 420 22.41 -7.29 0.21
CA GLY A 420 22.10 -7.87 1.53
C GLY A 420 22.04 -6.85 2.66
N ASP A 421 22.07 -5.57 2.31
CA ASP A 421 21.98 -4.44 3.24
C ASP A 421 20.54 -4.23 3.75
N ALA A 422 20.43 -3.63 4.93
CA ALA A 422 19.17 -3.23 5.55
C ALA A 422 18.63 -1.98 4.86
N GLY A 423 18.07 -2.16 3.64
CA GLY A 423 17.45 -1.09 2.84
C GLY A 423 16.18 -0.44 3.44
N THR A 424 16.01 -0.46 4.76
CA THR A 424 14.97 0.23 5.52
C THR A 424 14.98 1.73 5.28
N LEU A 425 16.16 2.36 5.22
CA LEU A 425 16.31 3.79 4.91
C LEU A 425 15.66 4.12 3.55
N TYR A 426 16.10 3.46 2.48
CA TYR A 426 15.52 3.65 1.15
C TYR A 426 14.02 3.32 1.10
N ARG A 427 13.56 2.32 1.86
CA ARG A 427 12.12 2.02 1.99
C ARG A 427 11.36 3.21 2.57
N VAL A 428 11.82 3.76 3.70
CA VAL A 428 11.22 4.94 4.36
C VAL A 428 11.27 6.15 3.43
N SER A 429 12.38 6.39 2.73
CA SER A 429 12.47 7.45 1.73
C SER A 429 11.44 7.31 0.61
N THR A 430 11.23 6.12 0.03
CA THR A 430 10.18 5.93 -1.00
C THR A 430 8.77 6.18 -0.44
N TRP A 431 8.51 5.83 0.83
CA TRP A 431 7.24 6.16 1.50
C TRP A 431 7.06 7.66 1.74
N ILE A 432 8.13 8.40 2.04
CA ILE A 432 8.09 9.87 2.14
C ILE A 432 7.77 10.49 0.77
N PHE A 433 8.38 10.03 -0.32
CA PHE A 433 8.06 10.49 -1.68
C PHE A 433 6.62 10.15 -2.10
N ALA A 434 6.13 8.94 -1.77
CA ALA A 434 4.75 8.54 -2.04
C ALA A 434 3.73 9.34 -1.22
N LEU A 435 4.04 9.68 0.04
CA LEU A 435 3.20 10.55 0.87
C LEU A 435 3.21 11.99 0.34
N GLY A 436 4.36 12.51 -0.08
CA GLY A 436 4.47 13.83 -0.72
C GLY A 436 3.65 13.91 -2.01
N ALA A 437 3.74 12.90 -2.88
CA ALA A 437 2.88 12.79 -4.06
C ALA A 437 1.39 12.75 -3.70
N ALA A 438 1.01 11.97 -2.69
CA ALA A 438 -0.37 11.89 -2.21
C ALA A 438 -0.88 13.22 -1.64
N VAL A 439 -0.05 14.00 -0.94
CA VAL A 439 -0.39 15.32 -0.41
C VAL A 439 -0.49 16.38 -1.51
N MET A 440 0.41 16.41 -2.49
CA MET A 440 0.29 17.31 -3.65
C MET A 440 -0.98 17.01 -4.46
N ASN A 441 -1.24 15.73 -4.73
CA ASN A 441 -2.45 15.29 -5.43
C ASN A 441 -3.73 15.52 -4.61
N PHE A 442 -3.69 15.42 -3.28
CA PHE A 442 -4.78 15.85 -2.40
C PHE A 442 -5.02 17.35 -2.52
N TRP A 443 -3.97 18.16 -2.33
CA TRP A 443 -4.04 19.63 -2.38
C TRP A 443 -4.65 20.09 -3.71
N HIS A 444 -4.11 19.65 -4.84
CA HIS A 444 -4.62 20.00 -6.17
C HIS A 444 -6.11 19.68 -6.33
N ALA A 445 -6.51 18.44 -6.03
CA ALA A 445 -7.90 18.00 -6.16
C ALA A 445 -8.83 18.45 -5.01
N SER A 446 -8.30 19.13 -3.99
CA SER A 446 -9.05 19.74 -2.88
C SER A 446 -9.52 21.16 -3.17
N GLY A 447 -9.07 21.78 -4.26
CA GLY A 447 -9.48 23.12 -4.66
C GLY A 447 -11.01 23.22 -4.84
N GLN A 448 -11.65 24.15 -4.14
CA GLN A 448 -13.04 24.55 -4.34
C GLN A 448 -13.15 26.07 -4.41
N ALA A 449 -13.89 26.56 -5.39
CA ALA A 449 -14.27 27.97 -5.47
C ALA A 449 -15.13 28.37 -4.26
N VAL A 450 -14.76 29.45 -3.58
CA VAL A 450 -15.57 30.03 -2.49
C VAL A 450 -16.81 30.66 -3.12
N ALA A 451 -17.97 30.08 -2.88
CA ALA A 451 -19.22 30.47 -3.55
C ALA A 451 -19.56 31.95 -3.32
N GLY A 452 -19.55 32.74 -4.40
CA GLY A 452 -19.80 34.19 -4.37
C GLY A 452 -18.55 35.06 -4.21
N SER A 453 -17.38 34.47 -4.00
CA SER A 453 -16.11 35.18 -4.22
C SER A 453 -15.89 35.40 -5.72
N ARG A 454 -15.40 36.59 -6.08
CA ARG A 454 -14.81 36.87 -7.39
C ARG A 454 -13.66 37.84 -7.20
N VAL A 455 -12.48 37.42 -7.62
CA VAL A 455 -11.27 38.25 -7.65
C VAL A 455 -11.04 38.62 -9.12
N TRP A 456 -10.62 39.86 -9.37
CA TRP A 456 -10.22 40.27 -10.71
C TRP A 456 -8.76 39.89 -10.91
N ASP A 457 -8.49 38.94 -11.80
CA ASP A 457 -7.13 38.67 -12.25
C ASP A 457 -6.73 39.74 -13.28
N ALA A 458 -5.90 40.68 -12.85
CA ALA A 458 -5.44 41.79 -13.67
C ALA A 458 -4.40 41.39 -14.74
N LYS A 459 -3.94 40.13 -14.77
CA LYS A 459 -3.01 39.61 -15.78
C LYS A 459 -3.73 38.89 -16.91
N GLU A 460 -4.81 38.18 -16.61
CA GLU A 460 -5.62 37.44 -17.58
C GLU A 460 -6.91 38.19 -17.99
N GLU A 461 -7.17 39.38 -17.42
CA GLU A 461 -8.35 40.24 -17.64
C GLU A 461 -9.70 39.52 -17.43
N ILE A 462 -9.75 38.62 -16.44
CA ILE A 462 -10.94 37.83 -16.11
C ILE A 462 -11.27 37.85 -14.61
N TRP A 463 -12.56 37.73 -14.31
CA TRP A 463 -13.03 37.43 -12.96
C TRP A 463 -12.85 35.95 -12.65
N THR A 464 -11.87 35.63 -11.80
CA THR A 464 -11.66 34.28 -11.27
C THR A 464 -12.41 34.11 -9.94
N GLU A 465 -12.84 32.89 -9.61
CA GLU A 465 -13.43 32.58 -8.30
C GLU A 465 -12.29 32.18 -7.34
N GLU A 466 -12.34 32.61 -6.09
CA GLU A 466 -11.27 32.37 -5.11
C GLU A 466 -11.21 30.89 -4.76
N ILE A 467 -10.13 30.20 -5.13
CA ILE A 467 -9.96 28.77 -4.86
C ILE A 467 -9.38 28.60 -3.46
N THR A 468 -10.17 28.00 -2.57
CA THR A 468 -9.68 27.51 -1.27
C THR A 468 -9.32 26.04 -1.38
N TYR A 469 -8.26 25.63 -0.69
CA TYR A 469 -7.73 24.27 -0.70
C TYR A 469 -7.99 23.57 0.65
N TRP A 470 -7.56 22.31 0.75
CA TRP A 470 -7.71 21.41 1.91
C TRP A 470 -9.13 20.88 2.18
N HIS A 471 -10.08 21.09 1.26
CA HIS A 471 -11.38 20.43 1.32
C HIS A 471 -11.27 18.92 1.04
N PHE A 472 -11.88 18.10 1.89
CA PHE A 472 -11.93 16.64 1.75
C PHE A 472 -12.95 16.21 0.67
N THR A 473 -12.74 16.66 -0.56
CA THR A 473 -13.58 16.29 -1.71
C THR A 473 -13.38 14.81 -2.05
N PRO A 474 -14.40 14.12 -2.61
CA PRO A 474 -14.23 12.75 -3.10
C PRO A 474 -13.12 12.62 -4.15
N LYS A 475 -12.87 13.69 -4.95
CA LYS A 475 -11.75 13.77 -5.89
C LYS A 475 -10.41 13.78 -5.14
N ALA A 476 -10.23 14.68 -4.17
CA ALA A 476 -9.01 14.81 -3.37
C ALA A 476 -8.62 13.49 -2.68
N VAL A 477 -9.59 12.86 -2.01
CA VAL A 477 -9.39 11.59 -1.32
C VAL A 477 -9.05 10.46 -2.31
N ALA A 478 -9.71 10.38 -3.46
CA ALA A 478 -9.43 9.35 -4.46
C ALA A 478 -8.04 9.49 -5.09
N PHE A 479 -7.63 10.71 -5.46
CA PHE A 479 -6.30 10.97 -6.05
C PHE A 479 -5.16 10.69 -5.06
N ALA A 480 -5.31 11.10 -3.80
CA ALA A 480 -4.37 10.78 -2.72
C ALA A 480 -4.27 9.27 -2.47
N ALA A 481 -5.42 8.58 -2.39
CA ALA A 481 -5.49 7.14 -2.19
C ALA A 481 -4.86 6.36 -3.35
N MET A 482 -5.07 6.78 -4.61
CA MET A 482 -4.44 6.13 -5.78
C MET A 482 -2.91 6.24 -5.76
N SER A 483 -2.36 7.38 -5.32
CA SER A 483 -0.90 7.57 -5.15
C SER A 483 -0.33 6.58 -4.12
N ILE A 484 -1.01 6.42 -2.97
CA ILE A 484 -0.63 5.45 -1.92
C ILE A 484 -0.78 4.00 -2.41
N VAL A 485 -1.87 3.67 -3.09
CA VAL A 485 -2.12 2.31 -3.63
C VAL A 485 -1.09 1.92 -4.68
N GLY A 486 -0.65 2.84 -5.54
CA GLY A 486 0.45 2.61 -6.48
C GLY A 486 1.72 2.15 -5.77
N MET A 487 2.09 2.82 -4.68
CA MET A 487 3.25 2.45 -3.85
C MET A 487 3.07 1.11 -3.13
N VAL A 488 1.87 0.81 -2.59
CA VAL A 488 1.55 -0.51 -2.01
C VAL A 488 1.73 -1.62 -3.04
N LEU A 489 1.20 -1.45 -4.25
CA LEU A 489 1.33 -2.42 -5.34
C LEU A 489 2.79 -2.61 -5.76
N TRP A 490 3.59 -1.53 -5.79
CA TRP A 490 5.03 -1.60 -6.05
C TRP A 490 5.78 -2.37 -4.95
N GLU A 491 5.52 -2.11 -3.66
CA GLU A 491 6.13 -2.86 -2.56
C GLU A 491 5.81 -4.36 -2.61
N LEU A 492 4.55 -4.71 -2.91
CA LEU A 492 4.12 -6.10 -3.07
C LEU A 492 4.82 -6.78 -4.26
N TYR A 493 4.91 -6.09 -5.41
CA TYR A 493 5.60 -6.58 -6.60
C TYR A 493 7.11 -6.74 -6.38
N ALA A 494 7.77 -5.75 -5.81
CA ALA A 494 9.20 -5.80 -5.46
C ALA A 494 9.49 -6.90 -4.44
N SER A 495 8.62 -7.10 -3.45
CA SER A 495 8.71 -8.18 -2.46
C SER A 495 8.50 -9.57 -3.09
N LEU A 496 7.62 -9.69 -4.09
CA LEU A 496 7.41 -10.92 -4.86
C LEU A 496 8.65 -11.26 -5.70
N ILE A 497 9.22 -10.29 -6.41
CA ILE A 497 10.48 -10.45 -7.17
C ILE A 497 11.62 -10.84 -6.24
N HIS A 498 11.81 -10.13 -5.11
CA HIS A 498 12.89 -10.43 -4.17
C HIS A 498 12.72 -11.83 -3.54
N ARG A 499 11.50 -12.22 -3.15
CA ARG A 499 11.20 -13.60 -2.71
C ARG A 499 11.34 -14.64 -3.83
N ARG A 500 11.26 -14.27 -5.12
CA ARG A 500 11.59 -15.17 -6.23
C ARG A 500 13.11 -15.34 -6.35
N LYS A 501 13.87 -14.23 -6.42
CA LYS A 501 15.34 -14.27 -6.49
C LYS A 501 15.95 -15.03 -5.31
N LEU A 502 15.50 -14.79 -4.07
CA LEU A 502 16.01 -15.53 -2.91
C LEU A 502 15.76 -17.06 -2.95
N ARG A 503 14.78 -17.54 -3.72
CA ARG A 503 14.54 -18.98 -3.93
C ARG A 503 15.37 -19.55 -5.07
N GLU A 504 15.70 -18.73 -6.06
CA GLU A 504 16.62 -19.06 -7.16
C GLU A 504 18.07 -19.11 -6.62
N ASP A 505 18.45 -18.16 -5.77
CA ASP A 505 19.69 -18.11 -4.99
C ASP A 505 19.78 -19.19 -3.88
N GLY A 506 18.71 -19.99 -3.66
CA GLY A 506 18.63 -21.03 -2.61
C GLY A 506 18.53 -20.52 -1.16
N LYS A 507 18.70 -19.22 -0.91
CA LYS A 507 18.66 -18.56 0.41
C LYS A 507 17.30 -18.66 1.12
N VAL A 508 16.22 -18.86 0.37
CA VAL A 508 14.87 -19.14 0.89
C VAL A 508 14.40 -20.46 0.29
N ALA A 509 13.79 -21.32 1.12
CA ALA A 509 13.24 -22.60 0.68
C ALA A 509 12.37 -22.44 -0.58
N LYS A 510 12.60 -23.32 -1.57
CA LYS A 510 11.86 -23.32 -2.85
C LYS A 510 10.36 -23.21 -2.59
N ALA A 511 9.66 -22.42 -3.42
CA ALA A 511 8.26 -22.10 -3.22
C ALA A 511 7.44 -23.40 -3.03
N ARG A 512 6.91 -23.60 -1.82
CA ARG A 512 6.06 -24.76 -1.51
C ARG A 512 4.90 -24.83 -2.51
N PRO A 513 4.52 -26.02 -2.97
CA PRO A 513 3.54 -26.17 -4.05
C PRO A 513 2.20 -25.54 -3.67
N SER A 514 1.82 -24.50 -4.42
CA SER A 514 0.55 -23.80 -4.20
C SER A 514 -0.62 -24.66 -4.66
N ILE A 515 -1.41 -25.17 -3.72
CA ILE A 515 -2.68 -25.83 -4.01
C ILE A 515 -3.65 -24.75 -4.54
N GLY A 516 -3.99 -24.81 -5.83
CA GLY A 516 -4.90 -23.84 -6.45
C GLY A 516 -6.30 -23.87 -5.80
N ALA A 517 -6.95 -22.71 -5.70
CA ALA A 517 -8.20 -22.52 -4.95
C ALA A 517 -9.32 -23.51 -5.33
N VAL A 518 -9.40 -23.91 -6.60
CA VAL A 518 -10.38 -24.92 -7.07
C VAL A 518 -10.20 -26.28 -6.39
N ARG A 519 -8.95 -26.69 -6.09
CA ARG A 519 -8.68 -27.93 -5.34
C ARG A 519 -9.08 -27.78 -3.86
N TRP A 520 -8.85 -26.62 -3.25
CA TRP A 520 -9.31 -26.31 -1.88
C TRP A 520 -10.84 -26.39 -1.76
N VAL A 521 -11.58 -25.77 -2.68
CA VAL A 521 -13.06 -25.80 -2.68
C VAL A 521 -13.59 -27.21 -2.94
N ARG A 522 -13.04 -27.94 -3.92
CA ARG A 522 -13.57 -29.26 -4.33
C ARG A 522 -13.14 -30.42 -3.41
N TYR A 523 -11.99 -30.31 -2.76
CA TYR A 523 -11.41 -31.35 -1.92
C TYR A 523 -10.72 -30.75 -0.67
N PRO A 524 -11.46 -30.11 0.26
CA PRO A 524 -10.88 -29.35 1.38
C PRO A 524 -10.02 -30.21 2.31
N VAL A 525 -10.51 -31.36 2.75
CA VAL A 525 -9.77 -32.29 3.65
C VAL A 525 -8.48 -32.79 2.98
N HIS A 526 -8.54 -33.09 1.68
CA HIS A 526 -7.39 -33.58 0.91
C HIS A 526 -6.34 -32.49 0.70
N SER A 527 -6.80 -31.26 0.41
CA SER A 527 -5.97 -30.06 0.27
C SER A 527 -5.28 -29.69 1.57
N PHE A 528 -6.03 -29.67 2.69
CA PHE A 528 -5.47 -29.41 4.02
C PHE A 528 -4.41 -30.46 4.40
N THR A 529 -4.69 -31.75 4.14
CA THR A 529 -3.73 -32.82 4.41
C THR A 529 -2.47 -32.72 3.54
N ALA A 530 -2.62 -32.39 2.25
CA ALA A 530 -1.47 -32.18 1.35
C ALA A 530 -0.64 -30.94 1.73
N TRP A 531 -1.30 -29.86 2.14
CA TRP A 531 -0.66 -28.64 2.64
C TRP A 531 0.08 -28.89 3.95
N SER A 532 -0.54 -29.59 4.91
CA SER A 532 0.07 -29.99 6.17
C SER A 532 1.30 -30.86 5.95
N LEU A 533 1.22 -31.88 5.09
CA LEU A 533 2.37 -32.73 4.78
C LEU A 533 3.48 -31.97 4.05
N ALA A 534 3.16 -31.02 3.17
CA ALA A 534 4.14 -30.12 2.53
C ALA A 534 4.72 -29.06 3.50
N ILE A 535 4.17 -28.91 4.70
CA ILE A 535 4.77 -28.15 5.80
C ILE A 535 5.76 -29.01 6.58
N THR A 536 5.39 -30.26 6.91
CA THR A 536 6.18 -31.14 7.79
C THR A 536 7.29 -31.90 7.08
N ASP A 537 7.10 -32.36 5.84
CA ASP A 537 8.13 -33.08 5.08
C ASP A 537 8.72 -32.21 3.96
N PRO A 538 9.98 -31.74 4.08
CA PRO A 538 10.65 -30.94 3.06
C PRO A 538 10.93 -31.72 1.76
N ARG A 539 10.76 -33.04 1.71
CA ARG A 539 10.91 -33.88 0.50
C ARG A 539 9.72 -33.75 -0.46
N LEU A 540 8.57 -33.28 0.01
CA LEU A 540 7.33 -33.10 -0.78
C LEU A 540 7.35 -31.78 -1.58
N THR A 541 8.41 -31.58 -2.37
CA THR A 541 8.71 -30.35 -3.11
C THR A 541 7.78 -30.07 -4.30
N THR A 542 6.95 -31.02 -4.72
CA THR A 542 6.00 -30.86 -5.83
C THR A 542 4.56 -31.13 -5.41
N LEU A 543 3.61 -30.47 -6.06
CA LEU A 543 2.19 -30.52 -5.73
C LEU A 543 1.67 -31.96 -5.73
N ASP A 544 2.01 -32.73 -6.75
CA ASP A 544 1.45 -34.07 -6.92
C ASP A 544 2.12 -35.10 -5.98
N ARG A 545 3.35 -34.85 -5.50
CA ARG A 545 3.94 -35.63 -4.39
C ARG A 545 3.21 -35.37 -3.08
N ALA A 546 2.99 -34.10 -2.73
CA ALA A 546 2.23 -33.72 -1.52
C ALA A 546 0.79 -34.24 -1.57
N TRP A 547 0.14 -34.16 -2.74
CA TRP A 547 -1.21 -34.67 -2.98
C TRP A 547 -1.27 -36.20 -2.88
N THR A 548 -0.30 -36.93 -3.46
CA THR A 548 -0.24 -38.40 -3.38
C THR A 548 0.03 -38.87 -1.93
N ALA A 549 0.93 -38.21 -1.21
CA ALA A 549 1.20 -38.51 0.21
C ALA A 549 -0.03 -38.31 1.10
N ALA A 550 -0.79 -37.23 0.86
CA ALA A 550 -2.08 -37.01 1.52
C ALA A 550 -3.13 -38.05 1.16
N GLY A 551 -3.09 -38.59 -0.07
CA GLY A 551 -3.96 -39.68 -0.51
C GLY A 551 -3.69 -40.96 0.28
N ALA A 552 -2.41 -41.32 0.46
CA ALA A 552 -2.00 -42.43 1.31
C ALA A 552 -2.44 -42.21 2.78
N GLN A 553 -2.11 -41.06 3.38
CA GLN A 553 -2.44 -40.79 4.78
C GLN A 553 -3.97 -40.79 5.05
N LEU A 554 -4.79 -40.31 4.09
CA LEU A 554 -6.25 -40.38 4.21
C LEU A 554 -6.79 -41.80 3.95
N ALA A 555 -6.16 -42.59 3.09
CA ALA A 555 -6.49 -44.00 2.91
C ALA A 555 -6.18 -44.82 4.19
N ASP A 556 -5.02 -44.59 4.82
CA ASP A 556 -4.62 -45.26 6.07
C ASP A 556 -5.57 -44.87 7.22
N ARG A 557 -5.86 -43.58 7.40
CA ARG A 557 -6.87 -43.11 8.37
C ARG A 557 -8.24 -43.74 8.14
N LYS A 558 -8.63 -43.98 6.88
CA LYS A 558 -9.88 -44.68 6.53
C LYS A 558 -9.80 -46.19 6.77
N ALA A 559 -8.66 -46.83 6.54
CA ALA A 559 -8.44 -48.25 6.82
C ALA A 559 -8.51 -48.54 8.32
N VAL A 560 -7.87 -47.70 9.15
CA VAL A 560 -7.98 -47.75 10.62
C VAL A 560 -9.43 -47.55 11.07
N ARG A 561 -10.11 -46.49 10.61
CA ARG A 561 -11.51 -46.21 10.99
C ARG A 561 -12.50 -47.30 10.54
N THR A 562 -12.20 -48.07 9.49
CA THR A 562 -13.08 -49.14 8.99
C THR A 562 -12.72 -50.54 9.52
N GLY A 563 -11.81 -50.64 10.50
CA GLY A 563 -11.37 -51.93 11.04
C GLY A 563 -10.59 -52.81 10.06
N ARG A 564 -10.32 -52.31 8.84
CA ARG A 564 -9.59 -53.01 7.78
C ARG A 564 -8.08 -52.79 7.83
N ALA A 565 -7.57 -52.26 8.93
CA ALA A 565 -6.15 -52.17 9.25
C ALA A 565 -5.55 -53.55 9.63
N LEU A 566 -5.70 -54.53 8.73
CA LEU A 566 -4.77 -55.66 8.67
C LEU A 566 -3.37 -55.08 8.50
N HIS A 567 -2.37 -55.62 9.22
CA HIS A 567 -1.00 -55.13 9.26
C HIS A 567 -0.27 -55.29 7.91
N ARG A 568 -0.63 -54.46 6.93
CA ARG A 568 0.03 -54.38 5.63
C ARG A 568 1.33 -53.59 5.78
N VAL A 569 2.36 -54.25 6.30
CA VAL A 569 3.73 -53.73 6.34
C VAL A 569 4.25 -53.61 4.92
N VAL A 570 3.90 -52.52 4.24
CA VAL A 570 4.42 -52.18 2.91
C VAL A 570 5.86 -51.74 3.09
N ILE A 571 6.79 -52.68 2.99
CA ILE A 571 8.23 -52.38 2.89
C ILE A 571 8.47 -51.85 1.47
N PRO A 572 8.81 -50.55 1.28
CA PRO A 572 9.20 -50.07 -0.03
C PRO A 572 10.58 -50.65 -0.36
N ARG A 573 10.65 -51.63 -1.26
CA ARG A 573 11.92 -51.99 -1.88
C ARG A 573 12.44 -50.80 -2.67
N ILE A 574 13.46 -50.13 -2.16
CA ILE A 574 14.26 -49.18 -2.91
C ILE A 574 15.07 -49.98 -3.94
N GLY A 575 14.49 -50.17 -5.12
CA GLY A 575 15.23 -50.61 -6.29
C GLY A 575 16.09 -49.46 -6.77
N THR A 576 17.41 -49.63 -6.73
CA THR A 576 18.34 -48.78 -7.47
C THR A 576 18.16 -49.00 -8.97
N ASP A 577 18.12 -47.90 -9.71
CA ASP A 577 18.34 -47.84 -11.17
C ASP A 577 17.37 -48.62 -12.06
N ASP A 578 16.07 -48.27 -11.99
CA ASP A 578 15.14 -48.56 -13.09
C ASP A 578 14.11 -47.42 -13.27
N HIS A 579 14.20 -46.68 -14.40
CA HIS A 579 13.38 -45.50 -14.71
C HIS A 579 12.87 -45.53 -16.16
N GLY A 580 11.93 -46.43 -16.45
CA GLY A 580 11.18 -46.51 -17.72
C GLY A 580 9.69 -46.18 -17.54
N PRO A 581 9.01 -45.53 -18.51
CA PRO A 581 7.63 -45.05 -18.39
C PRO A 581 6.54 -46.15 -18.41
N ALA A 582 6.91 -47.42 -18.27
CA ALA A 582 6.02 -48.58 -18.31
C ALA A 582 6.03 -49.43 -17.01
N ALA A 583 6.76 -48.99 -15.97
CA ALA A 583 6.87 -49.71 -14.71
C ALA A 583 5.60 -49.56 -13.84
N ILE A 584 4.59 -50.39 -14.08
CA ILE A 584 3.44 -50.54 -13.19
C ILE A 584 3.90 -51.28 -11.91
N PRO A 585 3.75 -50.71 -10.71
CA PRO A 585 4.25 -51.34 -9.48
C PRO A 585 3.40 -52.54 -9.06
N THR A 586 3.95 -53.75 -9.20
CA THR A 586 3.29 -55.01 -8.79
C THR A 586 3.19 -55.11 -7.26
N VAL A 587 2.03 -54.75 -6.69
CA VAL A 587 1.81 -54.76 -5.23
C VAL A 587 1.59 -56.18 -4.70
N LEU A 588 2.69 -56.88 -4.44
CA LEU A 588 2.70 -58.22 -3.87
C LEU A 588 2.09 -58.20 -2.45
N THR A 589 0.96 -58.88 -2.28
CA THR A 589 0.15 -58.80 -1.05
C THR A 589 0.40 -60.01 -0.16
N LEU A 590 1.39 -59.91 0.72
CA LEU A 590 1.72 -60.93 1.72
C LEU A 590 0.68 -60.92 2.86
N THR A 591 -0.33 -61.78 2.75
CA THR A 591 -1.17 -62.19 3.88
C THR A 591 -0.40 -63.18 4.75
N ARG A 592 -0.07 -62.80 5.98
CA ARG A 592 0.65 -63.66 6.95
C ARG A 592 -0.29 -64.73 7.55
N PRO A 593 -0.08 -66.03 7.31
CA PRO A 593 -0.91 -67.10 7.85
C PRO A 593 -0.20 -67.76 9.04
N ASP A 594 -0.23 -67.11 10.20
CA ASP A 594 0.32 -67.65 11.45
C ASP A 594 -0.61 -67.29 12.63
N ARG A 595 -1.52 -68.19 12.96
CA ARG A 595 -2.24 -68.20 14.25
C ARG A 595 -2.78 -69.60 14.53
N ASN A 596 -1.99 -70.41 15.24
CA ASN A 596 -2.43 -71.73 15.67
C ASN A 596 -3.62 -71.62 16.63
N GLY A 597 -4.67 -72.39 16.35
CA GLY A 597 -5.85 -72.62 17.18
C GLY A 597 -6.28 -74.09 17.03
N PRO A 598 -6.90 -74.69 18.05
CA PRO A 598 -7.04 -76.15 18.10
C PRO A 598 -8.08 -76.72 17.13
N LEU A 599 -7.69 -77.85 16.54
CA LEU A 599 -8.43 -78.86 15.79
C LEU A 599 -9.97 -78.84 15.89
N GLU A 600 -10.64 -78.57 14.76
CA GLU A 600 -11.91 -79.21 14.40
C GLU A 600 -11.92 -79.68 12.93
N SER A 601 -12.71 -80.71 12.67
CA SER A 601 -12.83 -81.58 11.50
C SER A 601 -12.78 -80.95 10.08
N PRO A 602 -12.13 -81.61 9.09
CA PRO A 602 -12.07 -81.12 7.71
C PRO A 602 -13.30 -81.51 6.87
N THR A 603 -14.02 -80.52 6.32
CA THR A 603 -14.99 -80.72 5.23
C THR A 603 -14.34 -80.48 3.85
N PRO A 604 -14.51 -81.36 2.85
CA PRO A 604 -13.85 -81.23 1.55
C PRO A 604 -14.51 -80.16 0.66
N VAL A 605 -13.75 -79.11 0.31
CA VAL A 605 -14.18 -78.07 -0.64
C VAL A 605 -13.68 -78.40 -2.05
N ARG A 606 -14.55 -78.23 -3.06
CA ARG A 606 -14.27 -78.52 -4.48
C ARG A 606 -13.04 -77.76 -5.02
N PRO A 607 -12.21 -78.38 -5.89
CA PRO A 607 -11.27 -77.63 -6.72
C PRO A 607 -12.02 -76.77 -7.75
N VAL A 608 -11.55 -75.54 -7.96
CA VAL A 608 -12.07 -74.63 -8.99
C VAL A 608 -11.42 -74.98 -10.34
N GLN A 609 -12.23 -75.15 -11.38
CA GLN A 609 -11.75 -75.39 -12.74
C GLN A 609 -11.25 -74.09 -13.38
N ASN A 610 -9.94 -74.01 -13.67
CA ASN A 610 -9.39 -72.98 -14.54
C ASN A 610 -9.62 -73.38 -16.01
N GLY A 611 -10.69 -72.87 -16.62
CA GLY A 611 -10.99 -73.08 -18.03
C GLY A 611 -9.95 -72.41 -18.96
N GLY A 612 -9.24 -73.22 -19.75
CA GLY A 612 -8.27 -72.71 -20.73
C GLY A 612 -8.95 -72.20 -22.00
N TYR A 613 -8.60 -70.99 -22.44
CA TYR A 613 -8.97 -70.46 -23.76
C TYR A 613 -7.78 -70.53 -24.72
N ALA A 614 -7.91 -71.33 -25.77
CA ALA A 614 -6.89 -71.46 -26.83
C ALA A 614 -7.00 -70.32 -27.85
N VAL A 615 -6.05 -69.39 -27.84
CA VAL A 615 -5.99 -68.28 -28.82
C VAL A 615 -5.26 -68.72 -30.09
N ARG A 616 -6.06 -69.33 -30.98
CA ARG A 616 -5.92 -69.45 -32.45
C ARG A 616 -4.73 -68.73 -33.10
N SER A 617 -3.82 -69.51 -33.70
CA SER A 617 -2.78 -69.00 -34.61
C SER A 617 -3.37 -68.36 -35.88
N GLY A 618 -2.75 -67.29 -36.36
CA GLY A 618 -3.05 -66.62 -37.64
C GLY A 618 -1.76 -66.15 -38.35
N PRO A 619 -1.73 -66.00 -39.68
CA PRO A 619 -0.48 -66.19 -40.43
C PRO A 619 0.25 -64.92 -40.90
N ALA A 620 1.58 -65.06 -40.97
CA ALA A 620 2.52 -64.51 -41.96
C ALA A 620 2.71 -62.98 -42.14
N ASP A 621 3.90 -62.66 -42.66
CA ASP A 621 4.33 -61.40 -43.28
C ASP A 621 4.11 -60.06 -42.55
N ARG A 622 5.18 -59.61 -41.87
CA ARG A 622 6.13 -58.63 -42.47
C ARG A 622 7.43 -58.49 -41.68
N LYS A 623 8.51 -58.08 -42.37
CA LYS A 623 9.88 -57.93 -41.84
C LYS A 623 10.06 -56.61 -41.08
N ALA A 624 10.80 -56.64 -39.96
CA ALA A 624 11.42 -55.44 -39.37
C ALA A 624 12.74 -55.79 -38.64
N VAL A 625 13.86 -55.56 -39.36
CA VAL A 625 15.26 -55.36 -38.92
C VAL A 625 15.61 -55.65 -37.44
N HIS A 626 16.43 -56.67 -37.20
CA HIS A 626 17.16 -56.83 -35.93
C HIS A 626 18.43 -55.96 -35.89
N GLY A 627 18.61 -55.20 -34.81
CA GLY A 627 19.91 -54.63 -34.40
C GLY A 627 20.50 -55.44 -33.23
N PRO A 628 21.80 -55.78 -33.22
CA PRO A 628 22.34 -56.71 -32.22
C PRO A 628 22.60 -56.05 -30.86
N VAL A 629 21.79 -56.41 -29.86
CA VAL A 629 22.11 -56.19 -28.45
C VAL A 629 23.30 -57.08 -28.08
N ARG A 630 24.40 -56.48 -27.59
CA ARG A 630 25.53 -57.25 -27.04
C ARG A 630 25.31 -57.52 -25.55
N THR A 631 25.70 -58.72 -25.14
CA THR A 631 25.65 -59.20 -23.76
C THR A 631 26.67 -58.48 -22.87
N ALA A 632 26.28 -58.17 -21.63
CA ALA A 632 27.20 -57.82 -20.57
C ALA A 632 27.71 -59.10 -19.90
N GLY A 633 29.00 -59.40 -20.05
CA GLY A 633 29.67 -60.49 -19.35
C GLY A 633 30.21 -60.02 -17.99
N ALA A 634 30.16 -60.88 -16.98
CA ALA A 634 30.68 -60.59 -15.64
C ALA A 634 32.06 -61.20 -15.40
N THR A 635 32.94 -60.45 -14.72
CA THR A 635 34.11 -60.88 -13.91
C THR A 635 34.56 -59.61 -13.16
N ASP A 636 34.60 -59.53 -11.82
CA ASP A 636 35.32 -60.26 -10.76
C ASP A 636 36.54 -59.42 -10.25
N ARG A 637 37.02 -59.74 -9.04
CA ARG A 637 37.75 -58.85 -8.11
C ARG A 637 39.21 -58.55 -8.51
N SER A 638 39.76 -57.45 -7.99
CA SER A 638 40.92 -57.47 -7.06
C SER A 638 41.45 -56.07 -6.70
N GLY A 639 42.18 -55.97 -5.58
CA GLY A 639 43.18 -54.91 -5.34
C GLY A 639 42.76 -53.68 -4.52
N GLY A 640 43.35 -53.53 -3.34
CA GLY A 640 43.53 -52.22 -2.66
C GLY A 640 44.86 -51.56 -3.07
N PRO A 641 45.54 -50.74 -2.23
CA PRO A 641 45.36 -50.57 -0.78
C PRO A 641 45.01 -49.12 -0.36
N ALA A 642 44.98 -48.88 0.96
CA ALA A 642 44.78 -47.56 1.55
C ALA A 642 46.03 -46.65 1.43
N LEU A 643 45.80 -45.34 1.53
CA LEU A 643 46.84 -44.33 1.80
C LEU A 643 46.49 -43.56 3.09
N ALA A 644 47.52 -43.18 3.84
CA ALA A 644 47.38 -42.60 5.17
C ALA A 644 46.99 -41.11 5.14
N LEU A 645 46.33 -40.67 6.20
CA LEU A 645 46.24 -39.25 6.55
C LEU A 645 47.55 -38.85 7.23
N GLU A 646 48.38 -38.06 6.55
CA GLU A 646 49.51 -37.39 7.19
C GLU A 646 49.00 -36.33 8.19
N ALA A 647 49.72 -36.19 9.30
CA ALA A 647 49.42 -35.20 10.33
C ALA A 647 50.69 -34.42 10.71
N GLY A 648 50.60 -33.08 10.67
CA GLY A 648 51.58 -32.18 11.27
C GLY A 648 51.91 -30.96 10.39
N PRO A 649 52.78 -30.05 10.88
CA PRO A 649 53.26 -29.92 12.26
C PRO A 649 52.86 -28.58 12.91
N ALA A 650 53.07 -28.44 14.22
CA ALA A 650 52.93 -27.16 14.91
C ALA A 650 54.15 -26.24 14.67
N GLY A 651 53.92 -24.92 14.61
CA GLY A 651 54.94 -23.87 14.49
C GLY A 651 54.68 -22.72 15.49
N PRO A 652 55.70 -21.91 15.86
CA PRO A 652 55.76 -21.34 17.22
C PRO A 652 55.31 -19.88 17.40
N ARG A 653 55.22 -19.49 18.68
CA ARG A 653 54.93 -18.15 19.23
C ARG A 653 55.91 -17.06 18.77
N SER A 654 55.39 -15.91 18.35
CA SER A 654 55.91 -14.52 18.54
C SER A 654 55.02 -13.53 17.76
N ALA A 655 54.83 -12.26 18.13
CA ALA A 655 55.16 -11.52 19.36
C ALA A 655 54.09 -10.44 19.62
N ASP A 656 54.06 -9.86 20.82
CA ASP A 656 53.24 -8.69 21.13
C ASP A 656 53.68 -7.44 20.35
N LEU A 657 52.72 -6.58 19.99
CA LEU A 657 52.98 -5.27 19.38
C LEU A 657 52.23 -4.16 20.14
N PRO A 658 52.92 -3.26 20.87
CA PRO A 658 52.30 -2.14 21.56
C PRO A 658 52.00 -0.98 20.59
N THR A 659 50.76 -0.49 20.57
CA THR A 659 50.37 0.70 19.80
C THR A 659 50.76 1.99 20.53
N GLY A 660 51.93 2.52 20.20
CA GLY A 660 52.37 3.85 20.66
C GLY A 660 51.58 5.02 20.04
N PRO A 661 51.43 6.17 20.72
CA PRO A 661 50.60 7.29 20.27
C PRO A 661 51.35 8.39 19.50
N GLY A 662 50.60 9.17 18.72
CA GLY A 662 50.97 10.52 18.24
C GLY A 662 50.85 10.73 16.72
N PRO A 663 51.15 11.94 16.20
CA PRO A 663 51.43 13.18 16.94
C PRO A 663 50.52 14.37 16.53
N ASP A 664 50.57 15.44 17.31
CA ASP A 664 49.89 16.72 17.01
C ASP A 664 50.34 17.38 15.71
N ARG A 665 49.46 18.21 15.12
CA ARG A 665 49.83 19.30 14.21
C ARG A 665 49.13 20.58 14.64
N GLY A 666 49.93 21.54 15.11
CA GLY A 666 49.46 22.77 15.73
C GLY A 666 49.02 23.89 14.78
N SER A 667 48.62 24.99 15.40
CA SER A 667 48.14 26.23 14.79
C SER A 667 49.14 26.93 13.86
N ARG A 668 48.62 27.64 12.85
CA ARG A 668 49.31 28.75 12.17
C ARG A 668 48.34 29.91 11.95
N SER A 669 48.83 31.14 12.01
CA SER A 669 48.01 32.35 12.24
C SER A 669 48.53 33.58 11.50
N VAL A 670 47.60 34.47 11.09
CA VAL A 670 47.83 35.94 10.82
C VAL A 670 48.70 36.24 9.56
N PRO A 671 48.60 37.43 8.91
CA PRO A 671 47.80 38.64 9.16
C PRO A 671 46.71 38.95 8.10
N ALA A 672 46.11 40.15 8.18
CA ALA A 672 44.96 40.61 7.39
C ALA A 672 45.12 42.06 6.86
N THR A 673 44.21 42.47 5.96
CA THR A 673 43.94 43.90 5.66
C THR A 673 42.46 44.12 5.31
N GLN A 674 41.87 45.16 5.94
CA GLN A 674 40.87 46.14 5.47
C GLN A 674 40.07 45.80 4.18
N SER A 675 38.74 45.96 4.07
CA SER A 675 37.69 46.59 4.91
C SER A 675 36.28 46.11 4.42
N ALA A 676 35.07 46.55 4.81
CA ALA A 676 34.59 47.66 5.66
C ALA A 676 33.29 47.30 6.45
N ALA A 677 32.15 47.97 6.17
CA ALA A 677 30.88 47.89 6.94
C ALA A 677 29.67 47.44 6.08
N GLY A 678 28.66 46.79 6.70
CA GLY A 678 27.45 46.37 5.97
C GLY A 678 26.40 45.49 6.70
N MET A 679 25.86 45.95 7.84
CA MET A 679 24.67 45.40 8.55
C MET A 679 24.69 43.93 9.08
N ARG A 680 23.85 43.67 10.10
CA ARG A 680 23.64 42.34 10.71
C ARG A 680 22.50 41.59 10.00
N GLY A 681 22.75 40.37 9.57
CA GLY A 681 21.71 39.36 9.29
C GLY A 681 21.97 38.10 10.12
N VAL A 682 21.04 37.72 11.00
CA VAL A 682 21.16 36.50 11.82
C VAL A 682 20.52 35.33 11.09
N THR A 683 21.33 34.39 10.60
CA THR A 683 20.87 33.16 9.94
C THR A 683 20.82 32.00 10.93
N ALA A 684 19.62 31.67 11.40
CA ALA A 684 19.40 30.48 12.23
C ALA A 684 19.47 29.21 11.36
N ARG A 685 20.57 28.46 11.46
CA ARG A 685 20.73 27.15 10.83
C ARG A 685 20.10 26.08 11.73
N THR A 686 18.90 25.61 11.40
CA THR A 686 18.31 24.42 12.03
C THR A 686 19.08 23.17 11.60
N ALA A 687 19.59 22.42 12.56
CA ALA A 687 20.21 21.10 12.35
C ALA A 687 19.17 19.98 12.58
N ASP A 688 19.53 18.76 12.16
CA ASP A 688 18.63 17.60 12.10
C ASP A 688 18.07 17.16 13.46
N ALA A 689 16.80 16.73 13.46
CA ALA A 689 16.16 16.07 14.59
C ALA A 689 16.09 14.55 14.34
N ALA A 690 16.62 13.75 15.27
CA ALA A 690 16.56 12.29 15.20
C ALA A 690 15.16 11.76 15.58
N PRO A 691 14.59 10.76 14.88
CA PRO A 691 13.31 10.17 15.25
C PRO A 691 13.42 9.29 16.51
N GLY A 692 12.50 9.46 17.45
CA GLY A 692 12.29 8.54 18.57
C GLY A 692 11.55 7.25 18.15
N PRO A 693 11.54 6.20 18.99
CA PRO A 693 10.91 4.93 18.69
C PRO A 693 9.40 4.95 18.99
N GLN A 694 8.61 4.23 18.18
CA GLN A 694 7.26 3.81 18.55
C GLN A 694 6.97 2.37 18.13
N ASP A 695 6.47 1.62 19.12
CA ASP A 695 5.45 0.58 19.04
C ASP A 695 5.67 -0.63 18.12
N ALA A 696 6.14 -1.71 18.74
CA ALA A 696 6.03 -3.07 18.20
C ALA A 696 4.60 -3.60 18.37
N ASP A 697 4.03 -4.15 17.30
CA ASP A 697 2.67 -4.70 17.28
C ASP A 697 2.57 -6.01 18.08
N ARG A 698 1.43 -6.25 18.75
CA ARG A 698 1.21 -7.37 19.67
C ARG A 698 0.77 -8.65 18.96
N THR A 699 1.72 -9.51 18.62
CA THR A 699 1.45 -10.95 18.44
C THR A 699 1.48 -11.65 19.79
N GLY A 700 0.32 -11.97 20.37
CA GLY A 700 0.22 -12.73 21.62
C GLY A 700 0.65 -14.20 21.46
N PRO A 701 1.33 -14.80 22.47
CA PRO A 701 1.62 -16.22 22.50
C PRO A 701 0.39 -17.06 22.91
N ALA A 702 0.49 -18.38 22.80
CA ALA A 702 -0.55 -19.32 23.25
C ALA A 702 -0.53 -19.52 24.77
N ASP A 703 -1.68 -19.90 25.33
CA ASP A 703 -1.88 -20.11 26.76
C ASP A 703 -1.07 -21.29 27.33
N GLN A 704 -0.73 -21.20 28.62
CA GLN A 704 -0.11 -22.27 29.40
C GLN A 704 -1.15 -23.05 30.23
N GLU A 705 -0.78 -24.28 30.60
CA GLU A 705 -1.64 -25.22 31.34
C GLU A 705 -1.74 -24.88 32.83
N ALA A 706 -2.96 -24.97 33.39
CA ALA A 706 -3.26 -24.97 34.83
C ALA A 706 -4.65 -25.64 35.05
N PRO A 707 -4.97 -26.21 36.23
CA PRO A 707 -4.96 -27.67 36.34
C PRO A 707 -6.31 -28.32 36.73
N ASP A 708 -6.27 -29.64 36.96
CA ASP A 708 -7.37 -30.56 37.26
C ASP A 708 -8.62 -30.01 37.97
N ARG A 709 -9.81 -30.32 37.42
CA ARG A 709 -11.03 -30.51 38.21
C ARG A 709 -12.05 -31.46 37.56
N VAL A 710 -12.12 -32.67 38.12
CA VAL A 710 -13.31 -33.53 38.37
C VAL A 710 -14.38 -33.64 37.28
N ASN A 711 -14.60 -34.88 36.80
CA ASN A 711 -15.73 -35.25 35.93
C ASN A 711 -17.09 -35.20 36.66
N ASP A 712 -18.14 -34.76 35.96
CA ASP A 712 -19.50 -35.31 36.12
C ASP A 712 -20.30 -35.13 34.79
N PRO A 713 -21.01 -36.15 34.23
CA PRO A 713 -21.63 -36.04 32.91
C PRO A 713 -23.18 -36.04 32.92
N GLY A 714 -23.84 -34.98 32.44
CA GLY A 714 -25.31 -34.96 32.37
C GLY A 714 -26.04 -33.87 31.57
N ARG A 715 -26.40 -34.21 30.31
CA ARG A 715 -27.73 -34.02 29.67
C ARG A 715 -28.26 -32.60 29.32
N GLY A 716 -28.97 -32.52 28.18
CA GLY A 716 -29.70 -31.33 27.65
C GLY A 716 -28.86 -30.59 26.60
N GLU A 717 -29.18 -30.50 25.30
CA GLU A 717 -30.43 -30.21 24.56
C GLU A 717 -30.85 -28.73 24.56
N GLU A 718 -30.96 -28.19 23.34
CA GLU A 718 -31.58 -26.94 22.87
C GLU A 718 -31.58 -25.68 23.77
N ASP A 719 -30.71 -24.71 23.44
CA ASP A 719 -31.18 -23.33 23.28
C ASP A 719 -30.43 -22.62 22.13
N GLY A 720 -31.01 -21.54 21.60
CA GLY A 720 -30.50 -20.78 20.46
C GLY A 720 -29.33 -19.85 20.80
N PRO A 721 -28.61 -19.29 19.80
CA PRO A 721 -27.51 -18.37 20.04
C PRO A 721 -27.99 -17.13 20.81
N ASP A 722 -27.36 -16.88 21.95
CA ASP A 722 -27.77 -15.90 22.96
C ASP A 722 -28.14 -14.53 22.38
N ARG A 723 -29.27 -14.00 22.83
CA ARG A 723 -29.57 -12.57 22.69
C ARG A 723 -28.65 -11.83 23.64
N THR A 724 -27.55 -11.29 23.13
CA THR A 724 -26.55 -10.58 23.93
C THR A 724 -27.16 -9.36 24.63
N VAL A 725 -27.55 -9.53 25.89
CA VAL A 725 -28.09 -8.48 26.76
C VAL A 725 -26.95 -7.53 27.11
N ILE A 726 -26.70 -6.54 26.25
CA ILE A 726 -25.66 -5.53 26.48
C ILE A 726 -26.08 -4.66 27.68
N THR A 727 -25.38 -4.84 28.80
CA THR A 727 -25.53 -4.02 30.01
C THR A 727 -24.95 -2.63 29.78
N LEU A 728 -25.85 -1.69 29.46
CA LEU A 728 -25.55 -0.27 29.32
C LEU A 728 -25.24 0.35 30.69
N THR A 729 -24.06 0.98 30.80
CA THR A 729 -23.74 1.85 31.95
C THR A 729 -24.66 3.06 31.98
N ASP A 730 -24.77 3.73 33.13
CA ASP A 730 -25.68 4.87 33.26
C ASP A 730 -25.27 6.05 32.36
N LEU A 731 -23.97 6.30 32.16
CA LEU A 731 -23.46 7.27 31.18
C LEU A 731 -23.86 6.92 29.74
N GLU A 732 -23.83 5.65 29.35
CA GLU A 732 -24.29 5.20 28.03
C GLU A 732 -25.81 5.36 27.90
N ARG A 733 -26.57 5.12 28.97
CA ARG A 733 -28.02 5.32 29.00
C ARG A 733 -28.38 6.80 28.84
N THR A 734 -27.79 7.68 29.63
CA THR A 734 -27.96 9.14 29.52
C THR A 734 -27.57 9.67 28.14
N ALA A 735 -26.46 9.21 27.58
CA ALA A 735 -26.03 9.58 26.23
C ALA A 735 -27.03 9.13 25.13
N LEU A 736 -27.60 7.92 25.25
CA LEU A 736 -28.62 7.41 24.32
C LEU A 736 -29.94 8.17 24.44
N ASP A 737 -30.39 8.48 25.65
CA ASP A 737 -31.62 9.24 25.87
C ASP A 737 -31.48 10.71 25.46
N ARG A 738 -30.29 11.31 25.57
CA ARG A 738 -29.96 12.61 24.98
C ARG A 738 -30.04 12.57 23.45
N LEU A 739 -29.48 11.54 22.79
CA LEU A 739 -29.58 11.37 21.33
C LEU A 739 -31.03 11.19 20.87
N ARG A 740 -31.82 10.38 21.58
CA ARG A 740 -33.28 10.23 21.34
C ARG A 740 -34.01 11.57 21.46
N THR A 741 -33.73 12.34 22.52
CA THR A 741 -34.34 13.65 22.78
C THR A 741 -33.96 14.70 21.73
N ALA A 742 -32.73 14.63 21.20
CA ALA A 742 -32.27 15.44 20.08
C ALA A 742 -32.76 14.95 18.70
N ASN A 743 -33.41 13.78 18.63
CA ASN A 743 -33.76 13.06 17.41
C ASN A 743 -32.55 12.79 16.49
N GLU A 744 -31.36 12.59 17.07
CA GLU A 744 -30.13 12.26 16.34
C GLU A 744 -30.06 10.73 16.07
N PRO A 745 -29.58 10.29 14.88
CA PRO A 745 -29.52 8.87 14.56
C PRO A 745 -28.53 8.12 15.45
N LEU A 746 -28.97 6.98 16.02
CA LEU A 746 -28.25 6.15 16.98
C LEU A 746 -27.13 5.31 16.32
N ASN A 747 -26.17 5.99 15.68
CA ASN A 747 -25.02 5.37 15.02
C ASN A 747 -23.75 5.40 15.89
N ARG A 748 -22.75 4.58 15.54
CA ARG A 748 -21.45 4.42 16.23
C ARG A 748 -20.75 5.74 16.55
N ALA A 749 -20.78 6.71 15.63
CA ALA A 749 -20.11 8.00 15.82
C ALA A 749 -20.90 8.92 16.77
N ASN A 750 -22.23 8.99 16.62
CA ASN A 750 -23.09 9.80 17.47
C ASN A 750 -23.10 9.29 18.92
N ILE A 751 -23.17 7.96 19.14
CA ILE A 751 -23.09 7.35 20.47
C ILE A 751 -21.73 7.67 21.13
N ALA A 752 -20.62 7.51 20.39
CA ALA A 752 -19.29 7.85 20.89
C ALA A 752 -19.10 9.35 21.17
N LYS A 753 -19.76 10.22 20.41
CA LYS A 753 -19.77 11.68 20.63
C LYS A 753 -20.61 12.06 21.86
N ALA A 754 -21.78 11.44 22.03
CA ALA A 754 -22.68 11.72 23.14
C ALA A 754 -22.09 11.29 24.49
N VAL A 755 -21.51 10.08 24.59
CA VAL A 755 -20.86 9.63 25.85
C VAL A 755 -19.70 10.55 26.24
N ARG A 756 -18.93 11.07 25.28
CA ARG A 756 -17.88 12.08 25.53
C ARG A 756 -18.45 13.44 25.96
N ALA A 757 -19.64 13.81 25.49
CA ALA A 757 -20.33 15.02 25.93
C ALA A 757 -20.89 14.92 27.36
N GLU A 758 -21.16 13.71 27.85
CA GLU A 758 -21.44 13.41 29.27
C GLU A 758 -20.15 13.17 30.11
N GLY A 759 -18.97 13.46 29.56
CA GLY A 759 -17.67 13.30 30.25
C GLY A 759 -17.12 11.88 30.31
N GLY A 760 -17.79 10.89 29.71
CA GLY A 760 -17.34 9.50 29.65
C GLY A 760 -16.42 9.18 28.47
N SER A 761 -15.56 8.17 28.62
CA SER A 761 -14.82 7.57 27.50
C SER A 761 -15.44 6.23 27.10
N ILE A 762 -15.79 6.08 25.82
CA ILE A 762 -16.25 4.80 25.24
C ILE A 762 -15.34 4.38 24.08
N ALA A 763 -14.94 3.11 24.08
CA ALA A 763 -14.22 2.50 22.96
C ALA A 763 -15.12 2.47 21.72
N THR A 764 -14.58 2.82 20.56
CA THR A 764 -15.35 2.97 19.31
C THR A 764 -16.08 1.68 18.92
N ASP A 765 -15.57 0.52 19.33
CA ASP A 765 -16.20 -0.79 19.07
C ASP A 765 -17.37 -1.08 20.01
N ARG A 766 -17.29 -0.68 21.29
CA ARG A 766 -18.42 -0.77 22.24
C ARG A 766 -19.58 0.14 21.79
N ALA A 767 -19.28 1.35 21.32
CA ALA A 767 -20.26 2.22 20.66
C ALA A 767 -20.85 1.60 19.37
N GLY A 768 -20.09 0.73 18.68
CA GLY A 768 -20.54 -0.04 17.52
C GLY A 768 -21.48 -1.19 17.91
N GLN A 769 -21.14 -1.96 18.94
CA GLN A 769 -21.96 -3.04 19.49
C GLN A 769 -23.33 -2.52 19.96
N ILE A 770 -23.34 -1.40 20.69
CA ILE A 770 -24.58 -0.73 21.12
C ILE A 770 -25.43 -0.29 19.92
N ALA A 771 -24.83 0.32 18.89
CA ALA A 771 -25.55 0.69 17.66
C ALA A 771 -26.16 -0.52 16.93
N VAL A 772 -25.46 -1.65 16.89
CA VAL A 772 -25.95 -2.90 16.26
C VAL A 772 -27.10 -3.49 17.05
N ALA A 773 -26.98 -3.60 18.38
CA ALA A 773 -28.05 -4.13 19.23
C ALA A 773 -29.32 -3.26 19.17
N LEU A 774 -29.17 -1.93 19.26
CA LEU A 774 -30.30 -1.00 19.10
C LEU A 774 -30.97 -1.16 17.73
N LYS A 775 -30.19 -1.32 16.65
CA LYS A 775 -30.73 -1.55 15.30
C LYS A 775 -31.48 -2.89 15.19
N GLN A 776 -31.01 -3.95 15.85
CA GLN A 776 -31.71 -5.24 15.90
C GLN A 776 -33.03 -5.13 16.68
N HIS A 777 -33.11 -4.28 17.69
CA HIS A 777 -34.32 -4.04 18.49
C HIS A 777 -35.33 -3.06 17.84
N THR A 778 -34.96 -2.27 16.83
CA THR A 778 -35.86 -1.36 16.11
C THR A 778 -36.37 -1.89 14.76
N VAL A 779 -36.13 -3.17 14.46
CA VAL A 779 -36.64 -3.88 13.25
C VAL A 779 -37.63 -4.98 13.66
N ARG A 780 -38.25 -4.81 14.83
CA ARG A 780 -39.41 -5.53 15.36
C ARG A 780 -40.42 -4.50 15.86
#